data_AF-A0A968ZAH5-F1
#
_entry.id   AF-A0A968ZAH5-F1
#
_cell.length_a   1.000
_cell.length_b   1.000
_cell.length_c   1.000
_cell.angle_alpha   90.00
_cell.angle_beta   90.00
_cell.angle_gamma   90.00
#
_symmetry.space_group_name_H-M   'P 1'
#
loop_
_entity.id
_entity.type
_entity.pdbx_description
1 polymer ?
#
loop_
_entity_poly.entity_id
_entity_poly.type
_entity_poly.pdbx_seq_one_letter_code
_entity_poly.pdbx_strand_id
1 'polypeptide(L)'
;MSQQLTSNPGIFTVGQAGKVSLDFLYDGGDYRGELAIFSLKGMENLEVGSTDFIQEAARRALSYSKLGYVAISDETEGAKFSAKLSWENDYNAGTYKGIKNFTMDAGDRFAVMLVPHGKVRELYNNPSRTDSRRPLFSIDTANPNNTTQFYQLNDAKGMGNTFVFEDRTIPNGSDRDFNDVTFQIIGAAGEATSVSTLMPAGSDWRKTDVGKQVLDYASRPTYETGVFRVDASGQVNIDYLFDGGAYQGELAIFSLKGMENLKLDSPAFAQEAARRALSNSTLGRIVIQDSTDKAQFSAKYIWENDFNSGTYRGVRTFAMNPGEDFAVMMVQNSTVQNLYNNVNNMWSNGRLPIFSIPAANGSPNNRQMVDVTGKGDTFAMEDERLSWGKLADKDYNDIIFKVTGAKGIAPLMSQEINPGRDWSQSPVGKEMLQHITRPNFSGGVFDTGENGKVRIDFLYDGGWFNKGELAIFSLDGMEQFKVGSQAFMQEAARRALSNSTQGYVVVKDSLEGAKFSDKVAWENVFNNGAYQGIKTFQMESRGHFAFMLVQNNSVASIANNPSAMWQNGNMPIFSIPEANAASKPIEMVKIGDRGLYGFEDVRMDRSVSDKDYNDLIIQVKGATSNTALIDTHINPNRDWRNTQLGNNITTYANRPEFEKGVLTTDGTGRVEVEFLYDGGYYKGEVGIFSLAGMDSYQPGSEAFIREATRRVRSNSAQGYVVVQDSLEGAKFTGGLDWEGNFNQGSFNGVKVLTLNPNDSFGIMQVPNGTIAEVANNPKLDGAKRPLFSMLDSNPAYSFQIGKVDMAGGSTIVSLEDQRLDGISDRDYNDIILRFKGLEVAADPLDRVMASGKDWRATVMGEKLFDYVNARDKNSTTPEAFGEQSGLYLHGTRNNDTLLSNTSNDYLAGREGNDNLLGREGNDILVGGVGNDTLFGGVGNDTFKFNSLQDAGDTIGDFSTSDRLNLDSLFTSLNYLGSTPVADGYLQFQQVGVDTQVLISANGTASNWVRLATVSNINASTLASNTVI
;
A
#
# COMPACT_ATOMS: atom_id res chain seq x y z
N MET A 1 -7.33 -24.50 -29.40
CA MET A 1 -7.46 -23.05 -29.09
C MET A 1 -6.20 -22.43 -28.48
N SER A 2 -5.33 -23.18 -27.80
CA SER A 2 -4.01 -22.69 -27.36
C SER A 2 -3.11 -22.14 -28.48
N GLN A 3 -3.33 -22.53 -29.75
CA GLN A 3 -2.57 -22.03 -30.91
C GLN A 3 -2.89 -20.59 -31.33
N GLN A 4 -4.03 -20.00 -30.94
CA GLN A 4 -4.44 -18.68 -31.46
C GLN A 4 -3.83 -17.50 -30.68
N LEU A 5 -3.36 -17.75 -29.46
CA LEU A 5 -2.74 -16.74 -28.59
C LEU A 5 -1.22 -16.90 -28.51
N THR A 6 -0.60 -17.97 -29.01
CA THR A 6 0.85 -18.21 -28.83
C THR A 6 1.75 -17.52 -29.86
N SER A 7 1.21 -16.91 -30.91
CA SER A 7 2.00 -16.22 -31.95
C SER A 7 1.28 -15.03 -32.60
N ASN A 8 0.38 -14.37 -31.86
CA ASN A 8 -0.35 -13.21 -32.38
C ASN A 8 0.46 -11.93 -32.08
N PRO A 9 0.84 -11.14 -33.08
CA PRO A 9 1.45 -9.83 -32.84
C PRO A 9 0.50 -8.95 -32.02
N GLY A 10 1.08 -8.03 -31.24
CA GLY A 10 0.39 -7.12 -30.34
C GLY A 10 -0.04 -7.71 -28.99
N ILE A 11 0.53 -8.83 -28.57
CA ILE A 11 0.47 -9.31 -27.17
C ILE A 11 1.81 -9.03 -26.49
N PHE A 12 1.73 -8.55 -25.26
CA PHE A 12 2.87 -8.19 -24.43
C PHE A 12 3.00 -9.17 -23.27
N THR A 13 4.23 -9.46 -22.87
CA THR A 13 4.57 -10.29 -21.70
C THR A 13 5.20 -9.40 -20.65
N VAL A 14 4.60 -9.36 -19.46
CA VAL A 14 5.07 -8.56 -18.32
C VAL A 14 6.43 -9.07 -17.86
N GLY A 15 7.39 -8.17 -17.72
CA GLY A 15 8.70 -8.47 -17.19
C GLY A 15 8.63 -8.95 -15.74
N GLN A 16 9.71 -9.56 -15.25
CA GLN A 16 9.70 -10.21 -13.94
C GLN A 16 9.52 -9.23 -12.77
N ALA A 17 9.74 -7.93 -13.00
CA ALA A 17 9.50 -6.88 -12.01
C ALA A 17 8.01 -6.62 -11.73
N GLY A 18 7.09 -7.11 -12.58
CA GLY A 18 5.66 -6.82 -12.46
C GLY A 18 5.30 -5.34 -12.62
N LYS A 19 6.26 -4.51 -13.06
CA LYS A 19 6.07 -3.08 -13.34
C LYS A 19 6.09 -2.87 -14.84
N VAL A 20 4.99 -2.36 -15.38
CA VAL A 20 4.84 -1.96 -16.78
C VAL A 20 4.75 -0.45 -16.81
N SER A 21 5.52 0.21 -17.67
CA SER A 21 5.41 1.66 -17.88
C SER A 21 4.99 1.97 -19.30
N LEU A 22 4.22 3.05 -19.47
CA LEU A 22 3.81 3.56 -20.77
C LEU A 22 4.15 5.05 -20.88
N ASP A 23 4.83 5.44 -21.96
CA ASP A 23 5.17 6.82 -22.29
C ASP A 23 4.44 7.26 -23.56
N PHE A 24 3.61 8.30 -23.49
CA PHE A 24 2.88 8.84 -24.65
C PHE A 24 3.77 9.83 -25.41
N LEU A 25 4.24 9.42 -26.59
CA LEU A 25 5.34 10.09 -27.28
C LEU A 25 4.88 11.07 -28.35
N TYR A 26 3.93 10.70 -29.19
CA TYR A 26 3.47 11.54 -30.29
C TYR A 26 2.02 11.25 -30.62
N ASP A 27 1.27 12.31 -30.96
CA ASP A 27 -0.13 12.31 -31.36
C ASP A 27 -0.22 12.97 -32.73
N GLY A 28 -0.26 12.16 -33.77
CA GLY A 28 -0.13 12.62 -35.16
C GLY A 28 -1.45 13.04 -35.80
N GLY A 29 -2.54 12.34 -35.49
CA GLY A 29 -3.84 12.50 -36.15
C GLY A 29 -4.96 12.97 -35.25
N ASP A 30 -6.20 13.01 -35.77
CA ASP A 30 -7.38 13.51 -35.02
C ASP A 30 -7.91 12.49 -33.99
N TYR A 31 -7.01 11.65 -33.46
CA TYR A 31 -7.34 10.74 -32.39
C TYR A 31 -7.81 11.56 -31.19
N ARG A 32 -8.95 11.17 -30.63
CA ARG A 32 -9.47 11.68 -29.36
C ARG A 32 -10.10 10.54 -28.62
N GLY A 33 -9.53 10.03 -27.54
CA GLY A 33 -10.12 8.88 -26.85
C GLY A 33 -9.28 8.33 -25.71
N GLU A 34 -9.56 7.08 -25.34
CA GLU A 34 -8.81 6.37 -24.31
C GLU A 34 -8.03 5.17 -24.88
N LEU A 35 -6.75 5.07 -24.52
CA LEU A 35 -5.93 3.88 -24.71
C LEU A 35 -5.80 3.17 -23.37
N ALA A 36 -6.02 1.86 -23.33
CA ALA A 36 -6.01 1.05 -22.11
C ALA A 36 -5.24 -0.26 -22.29
N ILE A 37 -4.71 -0.76 -21.18
CA ILE A 37 -4.02 -2.06 -21.09
C ILE A 37 -4.84 -3.03 -20.23
N PHE A 38 -4.85 -4.32 -20.58
CA PHE A 38 -5.58 -5.34 -19.83
C PHE A 38 -4.91 -6.72 -19.91
N SER A 39 -4.84 -7.41 -18.77
CA SER A 39 -4.32 -8.78 -18.66
C SER A 39 -5.22 -9.75 -19.42
N LEU A 40 -4.61 -10.75 -20.07
CA LEU A 40 -5.28 -11.84 -20.78
C LEU A 40 -5.47 -13.09 -19.91
N LYS A 41 -4.88 -13.12 -18.71
CA LYS A 41 -4.95 -14.27 -17.78
C LYS A 41 -6.39 -14.56 -17.37
N GLY A 42 -6.86 -15.77 -17.57
CA GLY A 42 -8.27 -16.13 -17.29
C GLY A 42 -9.25 -15.69 -18.38
N MET A 43 -8.79 -15.21 -19.55
CA MET A 43 -9.64 -14.91 -20.71
C MET A 43 -9.55 -15.99 -21.81
N GLU A 44 -8.91 -17.14 -21.52
CA GLU A 44 -8.60 -18.19 -22.51
C GLU A 44 -9.85 -18.85 -23.10
N ASN A 45 -10.97 -18.79 -22.39
CA ASN A 45 -12.27 -19.32 -22.80
C ASN A 45 -13.16 -18.30 -23.52
N LEU A 46 -12.72 -17.04 -23.64
CA LEU A 46 -13.46 -16.00 -24.37
C LEU A 46 -13.01 -15.98 -25.82
N GLU A 47 -13.95 -16.02 -26.76
CA GLU A 47 -13.63 -15.84 -28.18
C GLU A 47 -13.07 -14.43 -28.40
N VAL A 48 -11.84 -14.33 -28.91
CA VAL A 48 -11.14 -13.07 -29.14
C VAL A 48 -11.95 -12.18 -30.08
N GLY A 49 -12.25 -10.95 -29.66
CA GLY A 49 -13.09 -10.00 -30.42
C GLY A 49 -14.60 -10.18 -30.28
N SER A 50 -15.05 -11.18 -29.51
CA SER A 50 -16.48 -11.34 -29.15
C SER A 50 -16.96 -10.23 -28.21
N THR A 51 -18.28 -10.11 -28.06
CA THR A 51 -18.89 -9.14 -27.13
C THR A 51 -18.42 -9.38 -25.69
N ASP A 52 -18.33 -10.63 -25.26
CA ASP A 52 -17.89 -10.99 -23.90
C ASP A 52 -16.41 -10.68 -23.68
N PHE A 53 -15.57 -10.93 -24.70
CA PHE A 53 -14.15 -10.54 -24.66
C PHE A 53 -13.98 -9.03 -24.53
N ILE A 54 -14.73 -8.25 -25.32
CA ILE A 54 -14.69 -6.79 -25.30
C ILE A 54 -15.15 -6.26 -23.94
N GLN A 55 -16.22 -6.82 -23.39
CA GLN A 55 -16.76 -6.40 -22.10
C GLN A 55 -15.79 -6.70 -20.96
N GLU A 56 -15.18 -7.89 -20.96
CA GLU A 56 -14.21 -8.28 -19.94
C GLU A 56 -12.92 -7.46 -20.03
N ALA A 57 -12.41 -7.18 -21.23
CA ALA A 57 -11.28 -6.27 -21.43
C ALA A 57 -11.56 -4.87 -20.85
N ALA A 58 -12.74 -4.31 -21.15
CA ALA A 58 -13.17 -3.02 -20.60
C ALA A 58 -13.32 -3.03 -19.07
N ARG A 59 -13.88 -4.11 -18.50
CA ARG A 59 -14.01 -4.30 -17.05
C ARG A 59 -12.64 -4.29 -16.36
N ARG A 60 -11.67 -5.01 -16.93
CA ARG A 60 -10.30 -5.13 -16.40
C ARG A 60 -9.57 -3.79 -16.44
N ALA A 61 -9.64 -3.07 -17.55
CA ALA A 61 -9.04 -1.75 -17.66
C ALA A 61 -9.61 -0.74 -16.65
N LEU A 62 -10.92 -0.81 -16.38
CA LEU A 62 -11.61 0.05 -15.40
C LEU A 62 -11.39 -0.37 -13.94
N SER A 63 -10.71 -1.50 -13.70
CA SER A 63 -10.43 -1.98 -12.34
C SER A 63 -9.26 -1.25 -11.66
N TYR A 64 -8.38 -0.62 -12.45
CA TYR A 64 -7.14 0.02 -11.96
C TYR A 64 -6.34 -0.90 -11.04
N SER A 65 -6.22 -2.15 -11.44
CA SER A 65 -5.59 -3.22 -10.67
C SER A 65 -4.59 -3.98 -11.54
N LYS A 66 -3.99 -5.05 -11.01
CA LYS A 66 -3.12 -5.94 -11.79
C LYS A 66 -3.76 -6.51 -13.07
N LEU A 67 -5.08 -6.45 -13.16
CA LEU A 67 -5.83 -6.87 -14.34
C LEU A 67 -5.86 -5.82 -15.46
N GLY A 68 -5.64 -4.53 -15.21
CA GLY A 68 -5.65 -3.52 -16.26
C GLY A 68 -5.85 -2.08 -15.79
N TYR A 69 -5.55 -1.14 -16.69
CA TYR A 69 -5.60 0.30 -16.47
C TYR A 69 -6.00 1.06 -17.75
N VAL A 70 -6.69 2.19 -17.60
CA VAL A 70 -6.76 3.23 -18.64
C VAL A 70 -5.44 4.01 -18.64
N ALA A 71 -4.69 3.92 -19.74
CA ALA A 71 -3.30 4.36 -19.83
C ALA A 71 -3.11 5.73 -20.50
N ILE A 72 -3.95 6.13 -21.45
CA ILE A 72 -3.95 7.48 -22.05
C ILE A 72 -5.39 7.98 -22.09
N SER A 73 -5.62 9.24 -21.74
CA SER A 73 -6.92 9.92 -21.91
C SER A 73 -6.71 11.22 -22.68
N ASP A 74 -6.68 11.10 -23.99
CA ASP A 74 -6.23 12.15 -24.92
C ASP A 74 -7.09 13.43 -24.87
N GLU A 75 -8.37 13.34 -24.46
CA GLU A 75 -9.20 14.53 -24.20
C GLU A 75 -8.56 15.56 -23.24
N THR A 76 -7.62 15.12 -22.38
CA THR A 76 -7.05 15.94 -21.30
C THR A 76 -5.52 15.83 -21.14
N GLU A 77 -4.87 14.99 -21.93
CA GLU A 77 -3.47 14.61 -21.79
C GLU A 77 -2.76 14.69 -23.13
N GLY A 78 -1.67 15.47 -23.19
CA GLY A 78 -0.89 15.62 -24.42
C GLY A 78 0.28 14.64 -24.51
N ALA A 79 0.71 14.33 -25.72
CA ALA A 79 1.95 13.61 -26.01
C ALA A 79 3.20 14.45 -25.73
N LYS A 80 4.33 13.75 -25.48
CA LYS A 80 5.62 14.35 -25.13
C LYS A 80 6.16 15.27 -26.24
N PHE A 81 6.10 14.81 -27.48
CA PHE A 81 6.53 15.56 -28.65
C PHE A 81 5.30 16.09 -29.38
N SER A 82 5.38 17.34 -29.84
CA SER A 82 4.30 18.01 -30.57
C SER A 82 4.93 18.69 -31.78
N ALA A 83 4.46 18.33 -32.96
CA ALA A 83 4.85 19.01 -34.18
C ALA A 83 3.85 18.70 -35.30
N LYS A 84 3.60 19.70 -36.14
CA LYS A 84 2.81 19.55 -37.36
C LYS A 84 3.65 18.89 -38.47
N LEU A 85 3.08 17.90 -39.14
CA LEU A 85 3.66 17.29 -40.36
C LEU A 85 3.20 18.03 -41.62
N SER A 86 3.84 17.78 -42.76
CA SER A 86 3.46 18.46 -44.01
C SER A 86 2.18 17.91 -44.64
N TRP A 87 1.74 16.72 -44.25
CA TRP A 87 0.51 16.07 -44.71
C TRP A 87 -0.59 15.98 -43.65
N GLU A 88 -0.29 16.35 -42.40
CA GLU A 88 -1.18 16.15 -41.26
C GLU A 88 -1.04 17.30 -40.24
N ASN A 89 -2.12 17.63 -39.53
CA ASN A 89 -2.11 18.69 -38.51
C ASN A 89 -1.69 18.13 -37.15
N ASP A 90 -1.12 18.98 -36.30
CA ASP A 90 -0.83 18.63 -34.90
C ASP A 90 -2.13 18.76 -34.09
N TYR A 91 -2.70 17.63 -33.66
CA TYR A 91 -3.90 17.59 -32.82
C TYR A 91 -3.60 17.38 -31.33
N ASN A 92 -2.32 17.24 -31.00
CA ASN A 92 -1.84 17.07 -29.63
C ASN A 92 -2.39 18.17 -28.71
N ALA A 93 -3.24 17.77 -27.76
CA ALA A 93 -3.93 18.68 -26.86
C ALA A 93 -3.73 18.28 -25.39
N GLY A 94 -3.58 19.27 -24.52
CA GLY A 94 -3.39 19.05 -23.09
C GLY A 94 -1.93 19.09 -22.64
N THR A 95 -1.66 18.60 -21.43
CA THR A 95 -0.31 18.60 -20.85
C THR A 95 0.22 17.18 -20.76
N TYR A 96 1.44 16.97 -21.22
CA TYR A 96 2.15 15.71 -21.03
C TYR A 96 2.27 15.35 -19.54
N LYS A 97 1.77 14.16 -19.17
CA LYS A 97 1.68 13.69 -17.78
C LYS A 97 2.87 12.86 -17.34
N GLY A 98 3.91 12.74 -18.17
CA GLY A 98 5.07 11.90 -17.87
C GLY A 98 4.81 10.43 -18.13
N ILE A 99 5.82 9.62 -17.84
CA ILE A 99 5.74 8.16 -17.94
C ILE A 99 4.79 7.64 -16.86
N LYS A 100 3.80 6.84 -17.27
CA LYS A 100 2.86 6.20 -16.34
C LYS A 100 3.35 4.81 -15.98
N ASN A 101 3.21 4.46 -14.71
CA ASN A 101 3.65 3.18 -14.16
C ASN A 101 2.44 2.38 -13.70
N PHE A 102 2.42 1.10 -14.03
CA PHE A 102 1.35 0.15 -13.74
C PHE A 102 1.94 -1.10 -13.10
N THR A 103 1.23 -1.68 -12.15
CA THR A 103 1.61 -2.97 -11.55
C THR A 103 0.74 -4.05 -12.17
N MET A 104 1.38 -5.12 -12.69
CA MET A 104 0.76 -6.34 -13.21
C MET A 104 1.53 -7.55 -12.67
N ASP A 105 0.98 -8.76 -12.77
CA ASP A 105 1.70 -9.96 -12.32
C ASP A 105 2.88 -10.27 -13.28
N ALA A 106 4.02 -10.64 -12.71
CA ALA A 106 5.22 -11.00 -13.46
C ALA A 106 4.94 -12.20 -14.37
N GLY A 107 5.35 -12.11 -15.64
CA GLY A 107 5.13 -13.17 -16.64
C GLY A 107 3.71 -13.26 -17.19
N ASP A 108 2.75 -12.50 -16.65
CA ASP A 108 1.42 -12.41 -17.25
C ASP A 108 1.49 -11.81 -18.66
N ARG A 109 0.47 -12.11 -19.47
CA ARG A 109 0.33 -11.56 -20.82
C ARG A 109 -0.77 -10.51 -20.83
N PHE A 110 -0.57 -9.41 -21.54
CA PHE A 110 -1.57 -8.35 -21.68
C PHE A 110 -1.68 -7.86 -23.13
N ALA A 111 -2.77 -7.17 -23.41
CA ALA A 111 -3.01 -6.50 -24.69
C ALA A 111 -3.42 -5.04 -24.47
N VAL A 112 -3.39 -4.26 -25.56
CA VAL A 112 -3.78 -2.86 -25.60
C VAL A 112 -5.12 -2.75 -26.34
N MET A 113 -6.00 -1.88 -25.87
CA MET A 113 -7.18 -1.44 -26.64
C MET A 113 -7.19 0.08 -26.76
N LEU A 114 -7.51 0.55 -27.96
CA LEU A 114 -7.77 1.94 -28.29
C LEU A 114 -9.27 2.11 -28.45
N VAL A 115 -9.87 3.11 -27.80
CA VAL A 115 -11.29 3.47 -27.98
C VAL A 115 -11.36 4.83 -28.69
N PRO A 116 -11.48 4.85 -30.03
CA PRO A 116 -11.50 6.10 -30.79
C PRO A 116 -12.76 6.90 -30.46
N HIS A 117 -12.63 8.21 -30.27
CA HIS A 117 -13.73 9.15 -30.00
C HIS A 117 -14.64 8.78 -28.82
N GLY A 118 -14.10 8.10 -27.79
CA GLY A 118 -14.89 7.64 -26.65
C GLY A 118 -14.05 7.16 -25.46
N LYS A 119 -14.75 6.66 -24.44
CA LYS A 119 -14.16 6.19 -23.17
C LYS A 119 -14.35 4.70 -22.97
N VAL A 120 -13.44 4.05 -22.26
CA VAL A 120 -13.53 2.64 -21.87
C VAL A 120 -14.77 2.36 -21.03
N ARG A 121 -15.22 3.33 -20.20
CA ARG A 121 -16.49 3.20 -19.44
C ARG A 121 -17.70 3.08 -20.35
N GLU A 122 -17.72 3.84 -21.44
CA GLU A 122 -18.78 3.71 -22.44
C GLU A 122 -18.68 2.35 -23.11
N LEU A 123 -17.45 1.88 -23.41
CA LEU A 123 -17.19 0.56 -23.96
C LEU A 123 -17.85 -0.55 -23.13
N TYR A 124 -17.55 -0.58 -21.83
CA TYR A 124 -18.09 -1.54 -20.86
C TYR A 124 -19.62 -1.60 -20.81
N ASN A 125 -20.28 -0.43 -20.91
CA ASN A 125 -21.74 -0.33 -20.83
C ASN A 125 -22.47 -0.83 -22.09
N ASN A 126 -21.79 -0.90 -23.25
CA ASN A 126 -22.39 -1.31 -24.52
C ASN A 126 -21.39 -2.07 -25.42
N PRO A 127 -20.92 -3.26 -25.00
CA PRO A 127 -19.81 -3.96 -25.65
C PRO A 127 -20.08 -4.39 -27.10
N SER A 128 -21.34 -4.44 -27.54
CA SER A 128 -21.75 -4.87 -28.89
C SER A 128 -21.80 -3.77 -29.95
N ARG A 129 -21.30 -2.57 -29.64
CA ARG A 129 -21.31 -1.40 -30.55
C ARG A 129 -20.59 -1.64 -31.89
N THR A 130 -21.13 -0.99 -32.94
CA THR A 130 -20.67 -1.10 -34.34
C THR A 130 -20.34 0.25 -34.99
N ASP A 131 -20.35 1.34 -34.21
CA ASP A 131 -20.00 2.69 -34.66
C ASP A 131 -18.49 2.96 -34.56
N SER A 132 -18.07 4.20 -34.81
CA SER A 132 -16.66 4.63 -34.77
C SER A 132 -16.00 4.55 -33.37
N ARG A 133 -16.76 4.22 -32.32
CA ARG A 133 -16.26 4.03 -30.94
C ARG A 133 -16.04 2.56 -30.59
N ARG A 134 -16.15 1.66 -31.58
CA ARG A 134 -15.77 0.26 -31.41
C ARG A 134 -14.25 0.20 -31.17
N PRO A 135 -13.79 -0.58 -30.17
CA PRO A 135 -12.38 -0.64 -29.82
C PRO A 135 -11.55 -1.24 -30.94
N LEU A 136 -10.33 -0.72 -31.08
CA LEU A 136 -9.28 -1.28 -31.88
C LEU A 136 -8.26 -1.91 -30.94
N PHE A 137 -8.05 -3.21 -31.06
CA PHE A 137 -7.14 -3.97 -30.20
C PHE A 137 -5.77 -4.11 -30.85
N SER A 138 -4.74 -4.25 -30.01
CA SER A 138 -3.43 -4.70 -30.47
C SER A 138 -3.44 -6.13 -31.00
N ILE A 139 -4.41 -6.96 -30.58
CA ILE A 139 -4.61 -8.31 -31.11
C ILE A 139 -5.41 -8.22 -32.42
N ASP A 140 -4.79 -8.46 -33.58
CA ASP A 140 -5.43 -8.19 -34.87
C ASP A 140 -6.67 -9.03 -35.13
N THR A 141 -6.68 -10.28 -34.66
CA THR A 141 -7.84 -11.16 -34.79
C THR A 141 -9.07 -10.66 -34.03
N ALA A 142 -8.91 -9.71 -33.11
CA ALA A 142 -10.02 -9.07 -32.40
C ALA A 142 -10.64 -7.90 -33.19
N ASN A 143 -9.99 -7.44 -34.27
CA ASN A 143 -10.42 -6.29 -35.05
C ASN A 143 -11.34 -6.70 -36.22
N PRO A 144 -12.40 -5.92 -36.55
CA PRO A 144 -13.32 -6.24 -37.64
C PRO A 144 -12.68 -6.10 -39.04
N ASN A 145 -13.15 -6.88 -40.02
CA ASN A 145 -12.73 -6.87 -41.45
C ASN A 145 -11.25 -7.29 -41.72
N ASN A 146 -10.77 -8.33 -41.02
CA ASN A 146 -9.41 -8.89 -41.13
C ASN A 146 -9.06 -9.61 -42.46
N THR A 147 -9.87 -9.49 -43.51
CA THR A 147 -9.71 -10.27 -44.76
C THR A 147 -8.52 -9.85 -45.63
N THR A 148 -7.75 -8.83 -45.21
CA THR A 148 -6.47 -8.42 -45.82
C THR A 148 -5.46 -8.12 -44.71
N GLN A 149 -4.30 -8.77 -44.75
CA GLN A 149 -3.20 -8.75 -43.75
C GLN A 149 -2.68 -7.34 -43.39
N PHE A 150 -3.40 -6.56 -42.58
CA PHE A 150 -2.88 -5.30 -42.06
C PHE A 150 -3.09 -5.20 -40.54
N TYR A 151 -1.98 -4.91 -39.84
CA TYR A 151 -1.83 -4.92 -38.40
C TYR A 151 -2.18 -3.53 -37.83
N GLN A 152 -2.96 -3.45 -36.76
CA GLN A 152 -3.40 -2.15 -36.21
C GLN A 152 -2.32 -1.51 -35.30
N LEU A 153 -1.66 -2.34 -34.51
CA LEU A 153 -0.47 -1.99 -33.74
C LEU A 153 0.78 -2.40 -34.52
N ASN A 154 1.70 -1.47 -34.73
CA ASN A 154 2.97 -1.75 -35.39
C ASN A 154 4.15 -1.29 -34.55
N ASP A 155 5.31 -1.88 -34.82
CA ASP A 155 6.58 -1.49 -34.22
C ASP A 155 7.27 -0.43 -35.10
N ALA A 156 7.54 0.73 -34.53
CA ALA A 156 8.15 1.86 -35.23
C ALA A 156 9.55 1.51 -35.79
N LYS A 157 10.28 0.62 -35.10
CA LYS A 157 11.69 0.29 -35.38
C LYS A 157 11.98 -1.21 -35.58
N GLY A 158 11.05 -2.09 -35.22
CA GLY A 158 11.29 -3.53 -35.13
C GLY A 158 12.16 -3.91 -33.92
N MET A 159 12.12 -3.11 -32.85
CA MET A 159 12.93 -3.30 -31.63
C MET A 159 12.10 -3.78 -30.41
N GLY A 160 10.78 -3.93 -30.56
CA GLY A 160 9.87 -4.50 -29.57
C GLY A 160 9.51 -3.57 -28.39
N ASN A 161 9.75 -2.27 -28.50
CA ASN A 161 9.55 -1.33 -27.39
C ASN A 161 8.79 -0.03 -27.76
N THR A 162 8.70 0.32 -29.05
CA THR A 162 8.10 1.58 -29.51
C THR A 162 6.99 1.25 -30.49
N PHE A 163 5.76 1.57 -30.11
CA PHE A 163 4.57 1.13 -30.81
C PHE A 163 3.77 2.31 -31.36
N VAL A 164 3.16 2.07 -32.50
CA VAL A 164 2.45 3.05 -33.32
C VAL A 164 1.11 2.46 -33.69
N PHE A 165 0.05 3.26 -33.65
CA PHE A 165 -1.33 2.82 -33.74
C PHE A 165 -2.10 3.75 -34.69
N GLU A 166 -2.97 3.19 -35.53
CA GLU A 166 -3.95 3.94 -36.31
C GLU A 166 -5.28 4.07 -35.54
N ASP A 167 -5.89 5.25 -35.53
CA ASP A 167 -7.16 5.47 -34.82
C ASP A 167 -8.40 4.99 -35.60
N ARG A 168 -8.21 4.68 -36.89
CA ARG A 168 -9.21 4.14 -37.80
C ARG A 168 -8.79 2.79 -38.35
N THR A 169 -9.78 1.95 -38.64
CA THR A 169 -9.53 0.71 -39.38
C THR A 169 -9.07 1.04 -40.81
N ILE A 170 -8.06 0.33 -41.28
CA ILE A 170 -7.44 0.53 -42.61
C ILE A 170 -8.42 0.49 -43.79
N PRO A 171 -9.46 -0.38 -43.83
CA PRO A 171 -10.46 -0.36 -44.90
C PRO A 171 -11.39 0.88 -44.91
N ASN A 172 -11.45 1.64 -43.82
CA ASN A 172 -12.41 2.73 -43.62
C ASN A 172 -11.75 4.13 -43.60
N GLY A 173 -10.72 4.34 -44.42
CA GLY A 173 -10.16 5.68 -44.65
C GLY A 173 -9.05 6.11 -43.68
N SER A 174 -8.30 5.14 -43.13
CA SER A 174 -7.00 5.39 -42.49
C SER A 174 -5.97 5.80 -43.56
N ASP A 175 -5.08 6.74 -43.22
CA ASP A 175 -4.05 7.28 -44.11
C ASP A 175 -2.72 6.49 -44.07
N ARG A 176 -2.63 5.52 -43.15
CA ARG A 176 -1.64 4.44 -43.10
C ARG A 176 -0.23 4.92 -42.77
N ASP A 177 -0.11 5.98 -42.01
CA ASP A 177 1.18 6.45 -41.50
C ASP A 177 1.45 6.03 -40.04
N PHE A 178 0.42 5.49 -39.38
CA PHE A 178 0.36 4.87 -38.06
C PHE A 178 0.75 5.79 -36.91
N ASN A 179 0.88 7.09 -37.16
CA ASN A 179 1.41 8.03 -36.16
C ASN A 179 0.33 8.55 -35.20
N ASP A 180 -0.96 8.21 -35.42
CA ASP A 180 -2.09 8.74 -34.66
C ASP A 180 -1.87 8.59 -33.15
N VAL A 181 -1.38 7.43 -32.71
CA VAL A 181 -0.96 7.23 -31.32
C VAL A 181 0.39 6.52 -31.28
N THR A 182 1.44 7.26 -30.91
CA THR A 182 2.78 6.71 -30.71
C THR A 182 3.12 6.65 -29.23
N PHE A 183 3.49 5.47 -28.74
CA PHE A 183 3.83 5.26 -27.34
C PHE A 183 4.96 4.24 -27.16
N GLN A 184 5.64 4.31 -26.02
CA GLN A 184 6.66 3.35 -25.62
C GLN A 184 6.17 2.50 -24.45
N ILE A 185 6.44 1.20 -24.47
CA ILE A 185 6.22 0.30 -23.32
C ILE A 185 7.57 -0.12 -22.74
N ILE A 186 7.69 -0.03 -21.41
CA ILE A 186 8.87 -0.41 -20.63
C ILE A 186 8.47 -1.45 -19.59
N GLY A 187 9.34 -2.43 -19.31
CA GLY A 187 9.06 -3.48 -18.32
C GLY A 187 8.12 -4.58 -18.82
N ALA A 188 7.87 -4.63 -20.14
CA ALA A 188 7.20 -5.73 -20.82
C ALA A 188 7.77 -5.90 -22.23
N ALA A 189 7.79 -7.13 -22.74
CA ALA A 189 8.22 -7.46 -24.10
C ALA A 189 7.00 -7.73 -24.99
N GLY A 190 6.90 -7.05 -26.13
CA GLY A 190 5.85 -7.27 -27.12
C GLY A 190 6.40 -7.46 -28.52
N GLU A 191 5.76 -8.29 -29.32
CA GLU A 191 6.08 -8.46 -30.74
C GLU A 191 5.02 -7.75 -31.60
N ALA A 192 5.44 -6.90 -32.53
CA ALA A 192 4.55 -6.29 -33.52
C ALA A 192 5.26 -6.16 -34.87
N THR A 193 4.49 -6.12 -35.96
CA THR A 193 5.04 -6.00 -37.32
C THR A 193 5.75 -4.65 -37.47
N SER A 194 6.91 -4.63 -38.14
CA SER A 194 7.59 -3.37 -38.40
C SER A 194 6.78 -2.50 -39.37
N VAL A 195 6.52 -1.26 -38.96
CA VAL A 195 5.81 -0.25 -39.76
C VAL A 195 6.51 0.06 -41.09
N SER A 196 7.82 -0.25 -41.20
CA SER A 196 8.63 -0.07 -42.42
C SER A 196 8.11 -0.82 -43.64
N THR A 197 7.32 -1.87 -43.43
CA THR A 197 6.77 -2.73 -44.50
C THR A 197 5.37 -2.33 -44.96
N LEU A 198 4.73 -1.37 -44.26
CA LEU A 198 3.31 -1.06 -44.41
C LEU A 198 3.02 0.40 -44.84
N MET A 199 3.92 1.34 -44.58
CA MET A 199 3.71 2.77 -44.88
C MET A 199 3.89 3.14 -46.35
N PRO A 200 3.05 4.04 -46.91
CA PRO A 200 3.30 4.67 -48.20
C PRO A 200 4.61 5.49 -48.20
N ALA A 201 5.33 5.50 -49.33
CA ALA A 201 6.65 6.14 -49.45
C ALA A 201 6.66 7.67 -49.15
N GLY A 202 5.50 8.33 -49.15
CA GLY A 202 5.33 9.76 -48.90
C GLY A 202 4.91 10.14 -47.47
N SER A 203 4.54 9.16 -46.62
CA SER A 203 3.97 9.42 -45.28
C SER A 203 4.86 8.89 -44.14
N ASP A 204 6.13 8.64 -44.41
CA ASP A 204 7.06 8.09 -43.41
C ASP A 204 7.52 9.19 -42.42
N TRP A 205 6.68 9.45 -41.41
CA TRP A 205 6.89 10.48 -40.38
C TRP A 205 8.23 10.31 -39.64
N ARG A 206 8.78 9.09 -39.58
CA ARG A 206 10.08 8.78 -38.94
C ARG A 206 11.26 9.54 -39.58
N LYS A 207 11.11 9.98 -40.84
CA LYS A 207 12.14 10.76 -41.56
C LYS A 207 12.09 12.26 -41.26
N THR A 208 11.01 12.73 -40.66
CA THR A 208 10.85 14.13 -40.23
C THR A 208 11.70 14.41 -38.99
N ASP A 209 11.86 15.69 -38.65
CA ASP A 209 12.69 16.06 -37.49
C ASP A 209 12.07 15.61 -36.17
N VAL A 210 10.73 15.73 -36.03
CA VAL A 210 10.02 15.20 -34.85
C VAL A 210 10.10 13.67 -34.79
N GLY A 211 9.95 12.99 -35.94
CA GLY A 211 10.08 11.54 -36.00
C GLY A 211 11.45 11.05 -35.56
N LYS A 212 12.53 11.72 -35.99
CA LYS A 212 13.89 11.42 -35.52
C LYS A 212 14.05 11.66 -34.02
N GLN A 213 13.44 12.71 -33.46
CA GLN A 213 13.50 12.99 -32.02
C GLN A 213 12.77 11.93 -31.20
N VAL A 214 11.55 11.55 -31.60
CA VAL A 214 10.77 10.46 -30.99
C VAL A 214 11.57 9.17 -31.02
N LEU A 215 12.13 8.84 -32.19
CA LEU A 215 12.89 7.62 -32.38
C LEU A 215 14.21 7.60 -31.62
N ASP A 216 14.96 8.70 -31.57
CA ASP A 216 16.20 8.80 -30.78
C ASP A 216 15.93 8.63 -29.28
N TYR A 217 14.86 9.26 -28.79
CA TYR A 217 14.39 9.10 -27.41
C TYR A 217 14.05 7.63 -27.11
N ALA A 218 13.30 6.98 -28.00
CA ALA A 218 12.84 5.60 -27.78
C ALA A 218 13.91 4.52 -28.05
N SER A 219 15.05 4.87 -28.67
CA SER A 219 16.14 3.93 -28.98
C SER A 219 17.12 3.67 -27.83
N ARG A 220 16.94 4.34 -26.70
CA ARG A 220 17.82 4.20 -25.54
C ARG A 220 17.61 2.80 -24.92
N PRO A 221 18.66 2.14 -24.41
CA PRO A 221 18.52 0.81 -23.84
C PRO A 221 17.59 0.87 -22.61
N THR A 222 16.39 0.31 -22.75
CA THR A 222 15.39 0.23 -21.69
C THR A 222 15.64 -1.03 -20.87
N TYR A 223 16.41 -0.89 -19.80
CA TYR A 223 16.62 -1.96 -18.83
C TYR A 223 15.42 -2.03 -17.88
N GLU A 224 14.98 -3.23 -17.51
CA GLU A 224 13.82 -3.42 -16.61
C GLU A 224 14.04 -2.82 -15.21
N THR A 225 15.30 -2.77 -14.75
CA THR A 225 15.71 -2.30 -13.43
C THR A 225 17.22 -2.07 -13.39
N GLY A 226 17.71 -1.30 -12.40
CA GLY A 226 19.14 -1.08 -12.19
C GLY A 226 19.72 0.14 -12.89
N VAL A 227 18.86 1.03 -13.39
CA VAL A 227 19.26 2.15 -14.25
C VAL A 227 18.66 3.45 -13.75
N PHE A 228 19.45 4.51 -13.90
CA PHE A 228 19.20 5.84 -13.39
C PHE A 228 19.16 6.85 -14.54
N ARG A 229 18.05 7.55 -14.68
CA ARG A 229 17.89 8.65 -15.65
C ARG A 229 18.32 9.96 -15.00
N VAL A 230 19.30 10.62 -15.59
CA VAL A 230 19.73 11.97 -15.19
C VAL A 230 18.64 12.99 -15.54
N ASP A 231 18.33 13.88 -14.61
CA ASP A 231 17.34 14.92 -14.83
C ASP A 231 17.85 16.06 -15.76
N ALA A 232 17.02 17.08 -15.97
CA ALA A 232 17.36 18.21 -16.84
C ALA A 232 18.53 19.07 -16.32
N SER A 233 18.88 18.99 -15.04
CA SER A 233 19.97 19.76 -14.45
C SER A 233 21.35 19.24 -14.86
N GLY A 234 21.44 17.94 -15.16
CA GLY A 234 22.72 17.27 -15.40
C GLY A 234 23.63 17.17 -14.17
N GLN A 235 23.13 17.51 -12.98
CA GLN A 235 23.85 17.37 -11.72
C GLN A 235 23.32 16.17 -10.96
N VAL A 236 24.15 15.16 -10.73
CA VAL A 236 23.82 13.98 -9.93
C VAL A 236 24.53 14.08 -8.59
N ASN A 237 23.80 13.91 -7.50
CA ASN A 237 24.35 13.86 -6.16
C ASN A 237 24.22 12.45 -5.57
N ILE A 238 25.26 11.98 -4.91
CA ILE A 238 25.29 10.69 -4.19
C ILE A 238 25.60 10.95 -2.72
N ASP A 239 24.76 10.42 -1.83
CA ASP A 239 24.96 10.41 -0.38
C ASP A 239 25.20 8.97 0.10
N TYR A 240 26.29 8.73 0.84
CA TYR A 240 26.65 7.41 1.36
C TYR A 240 26.07 7.25 2.77
N LEU A 241 25.02 6.44 2.91
CA LEU A 241 24.17 6.45 4.09
C LEU A 241 24.54 5.35 5.08
N PHE A 242 24.73 4.12 4.62
CA PHE A 242 25.03 2.99 5.51
C PHE A 242 25.93 1.97 4.83
N ASP A 243 26.69 1.26 5.67
CA ASP A 243 27.70 0.27 5.33
C ASP A 243 27.64 -0.90 6.33
N GLY A 244 26.85 -1.92 6.01
CA GLY A 244 26.62 -3.09 6.87
C GLY A 244 27.52 -4.28 6.57
N GLY A 245 28.01 -4.37 5.34
CA GLY A 245 28.65 -5.57 4.80
C GLY A 245 30.13 -5.65 5.14
N ALA A 246 30.74 -6.82 4.94
CA ALA A 246 32.21 -6.91 4.93
C ALA A 246 32.83 -6.32 3.65
N TYR A 247 32.07 -5.50 2.93
CA TYR A 247 32.46 -4.83 1.71
C TYR A 247 33.70 -3.97 1.95
N GLN A 248 34.70 -4.13 1.09
CA GLN A 248 35.93 -3.33 1.09
C GLN A 248 36.34 -3.00 -0.35
N GLY A 249 35.68 -2.01 -0.96
CA GLY A 249 35.81 -1.80 -2.41
C GLY A 249 35.56 -0.37 -2.90
N GLU A 250 35.27 -0.26 -4.20
CA GLU A 250 34.85 0.98 -4.84
C GLU A 250 33.46 0.85 -5.49
N LEU A 251 32.58 1.82 -5.22
CA LEU A 251 31.33 2.03 -5.94
C LEU A 251 31.55 3.07 -7.03
N ALA A 252 31.08 2.81 -8.24
CA ALA A 252 31.24 3.72 -9.37
C ALA A 252 29.98 3.80 -10.22
N ILE A 253 29.80 4.95 -10.88
CA ILE A 253 28.72 5.19 -11.84
C ILE A 253 29.29 5.33 -13.25
N PHE A 254 28.52 4.88 -14.25
CA PHE A 254 28.91 4.95 -15.66
C PHE A 254 27.69 5.14 -16.57
N SER A 255 27.80 6.04 -17.55
CA SER A 255 26.79 6.26 -18.59
C SER A 255 26.63 4.99 -19.43
N LEU A 256 25.39 4.68 -19.83
CA LEU A 256 25.06 3.52 -20.67
C LEU A 256 25.02 3.88 -22.17
N LYS A 257 25.05 5.17 -22.51
CA LYS A 257 24.97 5.63 -23.90
C LYS A 257 26.15 5.10 -24.73
N GLY A 258 25.87 4.49 -25.87
CA GLY A 258 26.90 3.92 -26.74
C GLY A 258 27.41 2.55 -26.28
N MET A 259 26.79 1.91 -25.27
CA MET A 259 27.11 0.54 -24.84
C MET A 259 26.10 -0.50 -25.35
N GLU A 260 25.17 -0.12 -26.23
CA GLU A 260 24.01 -0.93 -26.64
C GLU A 260 24.40 -2.24 -27.34
N ASN A 261 25.58 -2.28 -27.96
CA ASN A 261 26.11 -3.45 -28.66
C ASN A 261 26.98 -4.37 -27.79
N LEU A 262 27.17 -4.05 -26.51
CA LEU A 262 27.98 -4.86 -25.59
C LEU A 262 27.10 -5.87 -24.86
N LYS A 263 27.53 -7.14 -24.83
CA LYS A 263 26.86 -8.19 -24.04
C LYS A 263 27.02 -7.88 -22.55
N LEU A 264 25.92 -7.73 -21.81
CA LEU A 264 25.90 -7.21 -20.43
C LEU A 264 26.73 -8.02 -19.43
N ASP A 265 26.73 -9.35 -19.56
CA ASP A 265 27.47 -10.29 -18.71
C ASP A 265 28.85 -10.62 -19.29
N SER A 266 29.51 -9.68 -19.98
CA SER A 266 30.81 -9.91 -20.62
C SER A 266 31.95 -9.09 -20.02
N PRO A 267 33.20 -9.58 -20.12
CA PRO A 267 34.38 -8.80 -19.79
C PRO A 267 34.46 -7.48 -20.56
N ALA A 268 33.98 -7.42 -21.81
CA ALA A 268 33.99 -6.20 -22.62
C ALA A 268 33.07 -5.12 -22.04
N PHE A 269 31.89 -5.50 -21.57
CA PHE A 269 30.96 -4.58 -20.89
C PHE A 269 31.58 -4.05 -19.59
N ALA A 270 32.12 -4.94 -18.76
CA ALA A 270 32.74 -4.56 -17.49
C ALA A 270 33.98 -3.69 -17.67
N GLN A 271 34.81 -3.96 -18.67
CA GLN A 271 35.98 -3.15 -18.98
C GLN A 271 35.60 -1.75 -19.47
N GLU A 272 34.56 -1.64 -20.29
CA GLU A 272 34.05 -0.34 -20.76
C GLU A 272 33.41 0.46 -19.61
N ALA A 273 32.64 -0.19 -18.74
CA ALA A 273 32.11 0.43 -17.52
C ALA A 273 33.25 0.96 -16.63
N ALA A 274 34.30 0.16 -16.42
CA ALA A 274 35.51 0.56 -15.69
C ALA A 274 36.23 1.74 -16.36
N ARG A 275 36.41 1.72 -17.69
CA ARG A 275 37.01 2.82 -18.45
C ARG A 275 36.24 4.13 -18.27
N ARG A 276 34.91 4.07 -18.32
CA ARG A 276 34.03 5.23 -18.14
C ARG A 276 34.09 5.78 -16.72
N ALA A 277 34.06 4.91 -15.71
CA ALA A 277 34.23 5.29 -14.32
C ALA A 277 35.62 5.92 -14.05
N LEU A 278 36.69 5.43 -14.68
CA LEU A 278 38.03 6.02 -14.51
C LEU A 278 38.20 7.37 -15.22
N SER A 279 37.31 7.72 -16.15
CA SER A 279 37.40 8.96 -16.91
C SER A 279 37.16 10.22 -16.08
N ASN A 280 36.47 10.08 -14.93
CA ASN A 280 36.03 11.18 -14.07
C ASN A 280 35.36 12.32 -14.86
N SER A 281 34.45 11.95 -15.76
CA SER A 281 33.79 12.86 -16.72
C SER A 281 32.26 12.71 -16.65
N THR A 282 31.54 13.27 -17.62
CA THR A 282 30.09 13.02 -17.76
C THR A 282 29.77 11.57 -18.17
N LEU A 283 30.79 10.80 -18.58
CA LEU A 283 30.66 9.37 -18.86
C LEU A 283 30.67 8.49 -17.61
N GLY A 284 31.19 8.96 -16.47
CA GLY A 284 31.29 8.16 -15.26
C GLY A 284 32.41 8.60 -14.32
N ARG A 285 32.35 8.07 -13.10
CA ARG A 285 33.31 8.32 -12.01
C ARG A 285 33.18 7.29 -10.88
N ILE A 286 34.22 7.18 -10.05
CA ILE A 286 34.15 6.51 -8.75
C ILE A 286 33.42 7.43 -7.77
N VAL A 287 32.43 6.89 -7.07
CA VAL A 287 31.54 7.65 -6.18
C VAL A 287 31.62 7.25 -4.72
N ILE A 288 32.15 6.08 -4.37
CA ILE A 288 32.45 5.67 -2.99
C ILE A 288 33.76 4.88 -3.00
N GLN A 289 34.67 5.21 -2.08
CA GLN A 289 35.90 4.47 -1.83
C GLN A 289 35.88 4.00 -0.37
N ASP A 290 35.35 2.82 -0.16
CA ASP A 290 34.96 2.31 1.15
C ASP A 290 36.13 2.29 2.16
N SER A 291 37.32 1.92 1.72
CA SER A 291 38.55 1.97 2.53
C SER A 291 38.91 3.35 3.12
N THR A 292 38.28 4.43 2.68
CA THR A 292 38.55 5.81 3.10
C THR A 292 37.31 6.65 3.42
N ASP A 293 36.14 6.24 2.94
CA ASP A 293 34.87 6.96 3.08
C ASP A 293 34.02 6.29 4.14
N LYS A 294 33.55 7.08 5.12
CA LYS A 294 32.57 6.60 6.10
C LYS A 294 31.16 6.81 5.56
N ALA A 295 30.26 5.88 5.81
CA ALA A 295 28.82 6.10 5.65
C ALA A 295 28.28 7.00 6.78
N GLN A 296 27.19 7.72 6.52
CA GLN A 296 26.60 8.68 7.45
C GLN A 296 26.12 8.04 8.75
N PHE A 297 25.51 6.86 8.65
CA PHE A 297 24.95 6.08 9.76
C PHE A 297 25.83 4.85 10.02
N SER A 298 25.89 4.43 11.29
CA SER A 298 26.67 3.28 11.75
C SER A 298 25.81 2.49 12.73
N ALA A 299 25.68 1.18 12.54
CA ALA A 299 24.91 0.30 13.42
C ALA A 299 25.47 -1.12 13.39
N LYS A 300 25.39 -1.79 14.54
CA LYS A 300 25.64 -3.22 14.64
C LYS A 300 24.32 -3.98 14.77
N TYR A 301 24.06 -4.90 13.86
CA TYR A 301 22.91 -5.80 13.94
C TYR A 301 23.28 -7.11 14.67
N ILE A 302 22.27 -7.89 15.04
CA ILE A 302 22.51 -9.19 15.70
C ILE A 302 23.11 -10.20 14.71
N TRP A 303 22.73 -10.09 13.44
CA TRP A 303 23.16 -10.97 12.36
C TRP A 303 24.36 -10.44 11.56
N GLU A 304 24.78 -9.19 11.80
CA GLU A 304 25.81 -8.53 10.99
C GLU A 304 26.59 -7.47 11.80
N ASN A 305 27.90 -7.36 11.56
CA ASN A 305 28.75 -6.38 12.22
C ASN A 305 28.78 -5.05 11.46
N ASP A 306 29.04 -3.97 12.18
CA ASP A 306 29.30 -2.66 11.58
C ASP A 306 30.74 -2.60 11.05
N PHE A 307 30.91 -2.47 9.73
CA PHE A 307 32.23 -2.33 9.09
C PHE A 307 32.57 -0.88 8.72
N ASN A 308 31.67 0.06 9.04
CA ASN A 308 31.77 1.45 8.67
C ASN A 308 33.01 2.13 9.28
N SER A 309 33.94 2.56 8.42
CA SER A 309 35.24 3.14 8.82
C SER A 309 35.60 4.40 8.00
N GLY A 310 36.60 5.19 8.45
CA GLY A 310 37.03 6.40 7.73
C GLY A 310 36.30 7.70 8.14
N THR A 311 36.09 8.63 7.20
CA THR A 311 35.41 9.92 7.45
C THR A 311 34.26 10.15 6.47
N TYR A 312 33.10 10.59 6.97
CA TYR A 312 31.94 10.88 6.13
C TYR A 312 32.23 12.13 5.30
N ARG A 313 32.10 12.01 3.99
CA ARG A 313 32.47 13.06 3.01
C ARG A 313 31.31 13.98 2.63
N GLY A 314 30.12 13.78 3.21
CA GLY A 314 28.92 14.48 2.81
C GLY A 314 28.40 14.04 1.44
N VAL A 315 27.33 14.70 1.01
CA VAL A 315 26.76 14.54 -0.34
C VAL A 315 27.77 14.98 -1.39
N ARG A 316 28.08 14.08 -2.34
CA ARG A 316 28.98 14.36 -3.45
C ARG A 316 28.20 14.70 -4.72
N THR A 317 28.53 15.83 -5.35
CA THR A 317 27.88 16.32 -6.57
C THR A 317 28.75 16.11 -7.79
N PHE A 318 28.12 15.70 -8.89
CA PHE A 318 28.80 15.31 -10.11
C PHE A 318 28.04 15.77 -11.35
N ALA A 319 28.77 16.13 -12.41
CA ALA A 319 28.15 16.42 -13.70
C ALA A 319 27.98 15.13 -14.52
N MET A 320 26.77 14.94 -15.06
CA MET A 320 26.42 13.96 -16.08
C MET A 320 25.61 14.63 -17.18
N ASN A 321 25.42 13.95 -18.30
CA ASN A 321 24.65 14.52 -19.40
C ASN A 321 23.14 14.47 -19.07
N PRO A 322 22.42 15.60 -19.13
CA PRO A 322 20.97 15.62 -18.89
C PRO A 322 20.22 14.62 -19.75
N GLY A 323 19.28 13.89 -19.14
CA GLY A 323 18.48 12.89 -19.84
C GLY A 323 19.24 11.63 -20.28
N GLU A 324 20.51 11.43 -19.94
CA GLU A 324 21.21 10.15 -20.17
C GLU A 324 20.91 9.13 -19.08
N ASP A 325 21.10 7.85 -19.38
CA ASP A 325 21.02 6.76 -18.42
C ASP A 325 22.42 6.43 -17.91
N PHE A 326 22.51 6.12 -16.63
CA PHE A 326 23.69 5.51 -16.05
C PHE A 326 23.32 4.31 -15.18
N ALA A 327 24.32 3.48 -14.91
CA ALA A 327 24.23 2.38 -13.96
C ALA A 327 25.34 2.51 -12.91
N VAL A 328 25.14 1.79 -11.82
CA VAL A 328 26.09 1.64 -10.70
C VAL A 328 26.79 0.29 -10.84
N MET A 329 28.09 0.25 -10.57
CA MET A 329 28.86 -0.97 -10.34
C MET A 329 29.62 -0.91 -9.03
N MET A 330 29.70 -2.04 -8.36
CA MET A 330 30.41 -2.26 -7.13
C MET A 330 31.56 -3.23 -7.40
N VAL A 331 32.78 -2.79 -7.12
CA VAL A 331 34.01 -3.58 -7.25
C VAL A 331 34.50 -3.95 -5.88
N GLN A 332 34.33 -5.20 -5.51
CA GLN A 332 34.57 -5.66 -4.14
C GLN A 332 35.99 -6.14 -3.93
N ASN A 333 36.53 -5.89 -2.74
CA ASN A 333 37.88 -6.31 -2.34
C ASN A 333 38.95 -5.90 -3.38
N SER A 334 38.69 -4.80 -4.11
CA SER A 334 39.48 -4.33 -5.23
C SER A 334 39.10 -2.92 -5.67
N THR A 335 39.78 -2.41 -6.69
CA THR A 335 39.53 -1.09 -7.28
C THR A 335 39.02 -1.20 -8.71
N VAL A 336 38.30 -0.18 -9.17
CA VAL A 336 37.88 -0.02 -10.58
C VAL A 336 39.10 -0.02 -11.50
N GLN A 337 40.22 0.55 -11.06
CA GLN A 337 41.49 0.53 -11.81
C GLN A 337 42.00 -0.90 -12.02
N ASN A 338 41.90 -1.75 -10.99
CA ASN A 338 42.30 -3.15 -11.09
C ASN A 338 41.34 -3.93 -12.00
N LEU A 339 40.03 -3.68 -11.90
CA LEU A 339 39.03 -4.25 -12.81
C LEU A 339 39.34 -3.91 -14.28
N TYR A 340 39.65 -2.65 -14.58
CA TYR A 340 39.99 -2.23 -15.94
C TYR A 340 41.25 -2.94 -16.49
N ASN A 341 42.29 -3.03 -15.68
CA ASN A 341 43.59 -3.62 -16.09
C ASN A 341 43.54 -5.14 -16.20
N ASN A 342 42.73 -5.80 -15.37
CA ASN A 342 42.76 -7.25 -15.18
C ASN A 342 41.38 -7.90 -15.35
N VAL A 343 40.50 -7.32 -16.17
CA VAL A 343 39.09 -7.74 -16.30
C VAL A 343 38.93 -9.24 -16.53
N ASN A 344 39.75 -9.84 -17.38
CA ASN A 344 39.66 -11.28 -17.70
C ASN A 344 39.96 -12.16 -16.48
N ASN A 345 40.94 -11.78 -15.65
CA ASN A 345 41.33 -12.53 -14.46
C ASN A 345 40.27 -12.39 -13.35
N MET A 346 39.69 -11.20 -13.21
CA MET A 346 38.59 -10.97 -12.26
C MET A 346 37.32 -11.73 -12.69
N TRP A 347 37.08 -11.78 -13.99
CA TRP A 347 35.95 -12.51 -14.57
C TRP A 347 36.07 -14.03 -14.42
N SER A 348 37.28 -14.59 -14.52
CA SER A 348 37.51 -16.03 -14.44
C SER A 348 37.63 -16.58 -13.01
N ASN A 349 38.07 -15.77 -12.05
CA ASN A 349 38.41 -16.24 -10.69
C ASN A 349 37.28 -16.01 -9.67
N GLY A 350 36.05 -15.76 -10.12
CA GLY A 350 34.92 -15.48 -9.24
C GLY A 350 35.01 -14.15 -8.50
N ARG A 351 35.81 -13.18 -8.98
CA ARG A 351 35.90 -11.82 -8.43
C ARG A 351 35.15 -10.84 -9.33
N LEU A 352 33.89 -11.16 -9.57
CA LEU A 352 33.06 -10.42 -10.53
C LEU A 352 32.55 -9.12 -9.90
N PRO A 353 32.57 -7.99 -10.64
CA PRO A 353 31.89 -6.78 -10.18
C PRO A 353 30.38 -7.03 -10.05
N ILE A 354 29.74 -6.38 -9.09
CA ILE A 354 28.29 -6.41 -8.90
C ILE A 354 27.70 -5.19 -9.58
N PHE A 355 26.82 -5.39 -10.55
CA PHE A 355 26.14 -4.31 -11.26
C PHE A 355 24.73 -4.12 -10.72
N SER A 356 24.28 -2.86 -10.71
CA SER A 356 22.87 -2.52 -10.47
C SER A 356 21.92 -3.14 -11.51
N ILE A 357 22.37 -3.34 -12.76
CA ILE A 357 21.63 -4.04 -13.82
C ILE A 357 21.70 -5.56 -13.59
N PRO A 358 20.60 -6.27 -13.28
CA PRO A 358 20.62 -7.70 -12.95
C PRO A 358 21.22 -8.58 -14.05
N ALA A 359 20.87 -8.31 -15.31
CA ALA A 359 21.37 -9.07 -16.46
C ALA A 359 22.89 -8.98 -16.64
N ALA A 360 23.54 -7.90 -16.18
CA ALA A 360 25.00 -7.78 -16.18
C ALA A 360 25.68 -8.69 -15.14
N ASN A 361 24.90 -9.24 -14.19
CA ASN A 361 25.36 -10.21 -13.21
C ASN A 361 25.17 -11.67 -13.64
N GLY A 362 24.80 -11.93 -14.90
CA GLY A 362 24.67 -13.27 -15.47
C GLY A 362 23.30 -13.93 -15.31
N SER A 363 22.35 -13.28 -14.62
CA SER A 363 20.94 -13.69 -14.60
C SER A 363 20.02 -12.48 -14.33
N PRO A 364 18.93 -12.29 -15.09
CA PRO A 364 17.99 -11.19 -14.85
C PRO A 364 17.25 -11.31 -13.51
N ASN A 365 17.26 -12.48 -12.87
CA ASN A 365 16.61 -12.71 -11.57
C ASN A 365 17.51 -12.37 -10.37
N ASN A 366 18.78 -12.04 -10.59
CA ASN A 366 19.72 -11.67 -9.53
C ASN A 366 19.61 -10.17 -9.21
N ARG A 367 18.59 -9.79 -8.45
CA ARG A 367 18.32 -8.40 -8.04
C ARG A 367 19.30 -7.95 -6.96
N GLN A 368 20.46 -7.45 -7.37
CA GLN A 368 21.52 -6.99 -6.46
C GLN A 368 21.23 -5.63 -5.81
N MET A 369 20.12 -4.98 -6.18
CA MET A 369 19.78 -3.64 -5.75
C MET A 369 18.27 -3.51 -5.59
N VAL A 370 17.86 -2.84 -4.52
CA VAL A 370 16.46 -2.54 -4.19
C VAL A 370 16.27 -1.03 -3.99
N ASP A 371 15.05 -0.55 -4.24
CA ASP A 371 14.60 0.78 -3.88
C ASP A 371 14.08 0.74 -2.44
N VAL A 372 14.70 1.50 -1.55
CA VAL A 372 14.39 1.54 -0.12
C VAL A 372 13.06 2.27 0.14
N THR A 373 12.79 3.34 -0.61
CA THR A 373 11.66 4.25 -0.35
C THR A 373 10.50 4.08 -1.33
N GLY A 374 10.75 3.43 -2.47
CA GLY A 374 9.82 3.37 -3.60
C GLY A 374 9.77 4.66 -4.43
N LYS A 375 10.57 5.68 -4.08
CA LYS A 375 10.60 6.99 -4.75
C LYS A 375 11.64 7.05 -5.88
N GLY A 376 12.39 5.98 -6.12
CA GLY A 376 13.47 5.92 -7.11
C GLY A 376 14.66 6.83 -6.77
N ASP A 377 14.90 7.10 -5.49
CA ASP A 377 15.96 8.00 -5.03
C ASP A 377 16.90 7.40 -3.97
N THR A 378 16.52 6.31 -3.29
CA THR A 378 17.37 5.70 -2.27
C THR A 378 17.45 4.21 -2.51
N PHE A 379 18.67 3.70 -2.60
CA PHE A 379 18.93 2.35 -3.05
C PHE A 379 19.84 1.63 -2.06
N ALA A 380 19.59 0.34 -1.92
CA ALA A 380 20.42 -0.54 -1.15
C ALA A 380 20.88 -1.72 -1.99
N MET A 381 22.13 -2.18 -1.81
CA MET A 381 22.69 -3.30 -2.56
C MET A 381 23.28 -4.37 -1.65
N GLU A 382 23.33 -5.58 -2.18
CA GLU A 382 24.01 -6.74 -1.59
C GLU A 382 25.48 -6.78 -1.99
N ASP A 383 26.34 -7.20 -1.08
CA ASP A 383 27.76 -7.47 -1.33
C ASP A 383 28.04 -8.89 -1.82
N GLU A 384 27.08 -9.80 -1.81
CA GLU A 384 27.28 -11.12 -2.41
C GLU A 384 26.30 -11.38 -3.54
N ARG A 385 26.81 -11.93 -4.64
CA ARG A 385 25.96 -12.25 -5.79
C ARG A 385 24.94 -13.29 -5.38
N LEU A 386 23.67 -12.89 -5.32
CA LEU A 386 22.50 -13.76 -5.09
C LEU A 386 22.51 -15.15 -5.78
N SER A 387 23.14 -15.32 -6.95
CA SER A 387 23.28 -16.62 -7.61
C SER A 387 24.27 -17.60 -6.97
N TRP A 388 25.09 -17.17 -6.02
CA TRP A 388 26.12 -18.00 -5.38
C TRP A 388 25.60 -18.79 -4.17
N GLY A 389 24.30 -18.77 -3.92
CA GLY A 389 23.64 -19.66 -2.97
C GLY A 389 23.59 -19.10 -1.54
N LYS A 390 23.92 -19.94 -0.55
CA LYS A 390 23.64 -19.73 0.89
C LYS A 390 24.35 -18.54 1.57
N LEU A 391 25.18 -17.80 0.83
CA LEU A 391 25.90 -16.62 1.35
C LEU A 391 25.13 -15.32 1.12
N ALA A 392 24.19 -15.30 0.17
CA ALA A 392 23.29 -14.17 -0.04
C ALA A 392 22.14 -14.24 0.95
N ASP A 393 22.10 -13.31 1.88
CA ASP A 393 21.17 -13.27 3.00
C ASP A 393 20.02 -12.28 2.82
N LYS A 394 20.07 -11.47 1.74
CA LYS A 394 18.98 -10.61 1.26
C LYS A 394 18.58 -9.57 2.29
N ASP A 395 19.51 -9.06 3.06
CA ASP A 395 19.23 -7.98 4.01
C ASP A 395 19.44 -6.59 3.40
N TYR A 396 20.13 -6.47 2.27
CA TYR A 396 20.31 -5.25 1.49
C TYR A 396 20.75 -4.08 2.39
N ASN A 397 21.75 -4.29 3.23
CA ASN A 397 22.35 -3.29 4.11
C ASN A 397 23.83 -3.07 3.80
N ASP A 398 24.43 -3.84 2.90
CA ASP A 398 25.87 -3.76 2.66
C ASP A 398 26.30 -2.39 2.17
N ILE A 399 25.51 -1.80 1.28
CA ILE A 399 25.71 -0.42 0.85
C ILE A 399 24.36 0.25 0.62
N ILE A 400 24.12 1.34 1.33
CA ILE A 400 22.91 2.15 1.18
C ILE A 400 23.33 3.55 0.75
N PHE A 401 22.74 4.04 -0.34
CA PHE A 401 23.04 5.36 -0.86
C PHE A 401 21.81 6.06 -1.44
N LYS A 402 21.78 7.38 -1.32
CA LYS A 402 20.75 8.24 -1.90
C LYS A 402 21.27 8.95 -3.13
N VAL A 403 20.47 8.96 -4.18
CA VAL A 403 20.70 9.64 -5.45
C VAL A 403 19.71 10.80 -5.58
N THR A 404 20.21 12.01 -5.80
CA THR A 404 19.38 13.15 -6.23
C THR A 404 19.89 13.71 -7.55
N GLY A 405 19.03 14.37 -8.32
CA GLY A 405 19.36 14.80 -9.68
C GLY A 405 19.31 13.69 -10.75
N ALA A 406 18.90 12.50 -10.33
CA ALA A 406 18.55 11.38 -11.19
C ALA A 406 17.48 10.51 -10.50
N LYS A 407 16.73 9.74 -11.29
CA LYS A 407 15.75 8.76 -10.79
C LYS A 407 16.09 7.36 -11.26
N GLY A 408 16.19 6.43 -10.32
CA GLY A 408 16.48 5.03 -10.58
C GLY A 408 15.24 4.15 -10.54
N ILE A 409 15.31 3.00 -11.21
CA ILE A 409 14.27 1.96 -11.17
C ILE A 409 14.85 0.73 -10.47
N ALA A 410 14.23 0.30 -9.37
CA ALA A 410 14.52 -0.96 -8.70
C ALA A 410 13.24 -1.58 -8.08
N PRO A 411 13.25 -2.90 -7.77
CA PRO A 411 12.22 -3.54 -6.95
C PRO A 411 12.15 -2.89 -5.58
N LEU A 412 10.98 -2.84 -4.96
CA LEU A 412 10.83 -2.26 -3.63
C LEU A 412 11.48 -3.21 -2.60
N MET A 413 12.29 -2.67 -1.70
CA MET A 413 13.00 -3.45 -0.67
C MET A 413 12.07 -4.39 0.10
N SER A 414 10.89 -3.90 0.50
CA SER A 414 9.87 -4.70 1.21
C SER A 414 9.38 -5.96 0.47
N GLN A 415 9.61 -6.07 -0.84
CA GLN A 415 9.23 -7.22 -1.66
C GLN A 415 10.36 -8.24 -1.81
N GLU A 416 11.61 -7.83 -1.55
CA GLU A 416 12.82 -8.62 -1.83
C GLU A 416 13.59 -8.98 -0.56
N ILE A 417 13.50 -8.15 0.47
CA ILE A 417 14.25 -8.27 1.72
C ILE A 417 13.82 -9.52 2.49
N ASN A 418 14.80 -10.17 3.10
CA ASN A 418 14.56 -11.24 4.05
C ASN A 418 13.90 -10.65 5.32
N PRO A 419 12.66 -11.04 5.66
CA PRO A 419 11.96 -10.45 6.81
C PRO A 419 12.70 -10.65 8.15
N GLY A 420 13.49 -11.73 8.27
CA GLY A 420 14.29 -12.01 9.46
C GLY A 420 15.53 -11.11 9.61
N ARG A 421 15.82 -10.26 8.61
CA ARG A 421 16.97 -9.36 8.57
C ARG A 421 16.59 -7.96 8.08
N ASP A 422 15.33 -7.58 8.22
CA ASP A 422 14.87 -6.25 7.84
C ASP A 422 15.44 -5.17 8.80
N TRP A 423 16.55 -4.57 8.39
CA TRP A 423 17.22 -3.51 9.13
C TRP A 423 16.38 -2.24 9.24
N SER A 424 15.40 -2.04 8.35
CA SER A 424 14.59 -0.82 8.32
C SER A 424 13.73 -0.64 9.57
N GLN A 425 13.47 -1.73 10.30
CA GLN A 425 12.74 -1.74 11.56
C GLN A 425 13.62 -1.43 12.78
N SER A 426 14.94 -1.46 12.63
CA SER A 426 15.89 -1.15 13.69
C SER A 426 15.86 0.35 14.07
N PRO A 427 16.38 0.74 15.25
CA PRO A 427 16.48 2.15 15.62
C PRO A 427 17.24 3.01 14.59
N VAL A 428 18.38 2.53 14.09
CA VAL A 428 19.18 3.24 13.09
C VAL A 428 18.52 3.20 11.72
N GLY A 429 17.89 2.09 11.34
CA GLY A 429 17.08 2.01 10.12
C GLY A 429 15.95 3.03 10.11
N LYS A 430 15.23 3.19 11.23
CA LYS A 430 14.19 4.22 11.38
C LYS A 430 14.74 5.63 11.32
N GLU A 431 15.88 5.90 11.95
CA GLU A 431 16.54 7.21 11.90
C GLU A 431 17.01 7.54 10.47
N MET A 432 17.60 6.58 9.78
CA MET A 432 18.03 6.72 8.40
C MET A 432 16.83 6.90 7.46
N LEU A 433 15.76 6.11 7.61
CA LEU A 433 14.52 6.28 6.86
C LEU A 433 13.95 7.69 7.07
N GLN A 434 13.89 8.18 8.32
CA GLN A 434 13.49 9.55 8.61
C GLN A 434 14.41 10.58 7.94
N HIS A 435 15.73 10.35 7.93
CA HIS A 435 16.69 11.23 7.28
C HIS A 435 16.47 11.31 5.76
N ILE A 436 16.30 10.17 5.08
CA ILE A 436 16.19 10.11 3.63
C ILE A 436 14.81 10.54 3.12
N THR A 437 13.74 10.39 3.89
CA THR A 437 12.39 10.79 3.47
C THR A 437 12.09 12.26 3.72
N ARG A 438 12.90 12.95 4.53
CA ARG A 438 12.72 14.38 4.84
C ARG A 438 13.09 15.30 3.67
N PRO A 439 12.29 16.33 3.38
CA PRO A 439 12.72 17.47 2.59
C PRO A 439 13.83 18.26 3.33
N ASN A 440 14.90 18.67 2.64
CA ASN A 440 16.07 19.34 3.25
C ASN A 440 15.76 20.80 3.68
N PHE A 441 15.13 20.96 4.84
CA PHE A 441 14.92 22.25 5.52
C PHE A 441 15.63 22.28 6.87
N SER A 442 16.12 23.44 7.30
CA SER A 442 16.82 23.58 8.59
C SER A 442 15.90 23.49 9.82
N GLY A 443 14.58 23.55 9.62
CA GLY A 443 13.54 23.40 10.64
C GLY A 443 12.16 23.74 10.09
N GLY A 444 11.13 23.69 10.94
CA GLY A 444 9.80 24.21 10.60
C GLY A 444 8.93 23.30 9.74
N VAL A 445 9.30 22.03 9.59
CA VAL A 445 8.56 21.01 8.86
C VAL A 445 7.81 20.14 9.86
N PHE A 446 6.61 19.71 9.46
CA PHE A 446 5.76 18.83 10.22
C PHE A 446 5.51 17.54 9.42
N ASP A 447 5.78 16.41 10.07
CA ASP A 447 5.61 15.06 9.56
C ASP A 447 4.30 14.49 10.12
N THR A 448 3.36 14.16 9.24
CA THR A 448 2.06 13.60 9.65
C THR A 448 2.18 12.13 10.05
N GLY A 449 1.30 11.69 10.95
CA GLY A 449 1.15 10.27 11.28
C GLY A 449 0.47 9.45 10.17
N GLU A 450 0.30 8.15 10.41
CA GLU A 450 -0.20 7.18 9.42
C GLU A 450 -1.65 7.40 8.98
N ASN A 451 -2.45 8.12 9.76
CA ASN A 451 -3.81 8.46 9.39
C ASN A 451 -3.92 9.86 8.77
N GLY A 452 -2.82 10.63 8.68
CA GLY A 452 -2.81 12.00 8.17
C GLY A 452 -3.66 13.00 8.95
N LYS A 453 -4.25 12.63 10.09
CA LYS A 453 -5.12 13.52 10.89
C LYS A 453 -4.25 14.46 11.71
N VAL A 454 -4.40 15.77 11.48
CA VAL A 454 -3.69 16.83 12.21
C VAL A 454 -4.70 17.66 12.99
N ARG A 455 -4.46 17.86 14.29
CA ARG A 455 -5.31 18.69 15.15
C ARG A 455 -4.57 19.95 15.54
N ILE A 456 -5.22 21.10 15.40
CA ILE A 456 -4.64 22.41 15.71
C ILE A 456 -5.59 23.17 16.65
N ASP A 457 -5.05 23.62 17.78
CA ASP A 457 -5.74 24.44 18.78
C ASP A 457 -5.11 25.84 18.84
N PHE A 458 -5.93 26.88 18.77
CA PHE A 458 -5.49 28.28 18.82
C PHE A 458 -5.52 28.77 20.27
N LEU A 459 -4.34 28.87 20.89
CA LEU A 459 -4.24 29.02 22.34
C LEU A 459 -4.05 30.46 22.79
N TYR A 460 -3.22 31.24 22.10
CA TYR A 460 -2.95 32.61 22.49
C TYR A 460 -2.64 33.49 21.27
N ASP A 461 -2.99 34.75 21.40
CA ASP A 461 -2.93 35.80 20.38
C ASP A 461 -2.33 37.08 21.00
N GLY A 462 -1.01 37.18 20.90
CA GLY A 462 -0.20 38.31 21.31
C GLY A 462 0.16 39.21 20.11
N GLY A 463 1.02 40.20 20.34
CA GLY A 463 1.60 40.96 19.24
C GLY A 463 0.65 41.89 18.53
N TRP A 464 1.05 42.43 17.37
CA TRP A 464 0.19 43.22 16.48
C TRP A 464 -0.49 42.32 15.42
N PHE A 465 -0.67 41.03 15.70
CA PHE A 465 -1.47 40.15 14.88
C PHE A 465 -2.95 40.56 14.95
N ASN A 466 -3.34 41.46 14.06
CA ASN A 466 -4.69 42.01 14.01
C ASN A 466 -5.16 42.01 12.56
N LYS A 467 -5.98 41.02 12.19
CA LYS A 467 -6.53 40.74 10.84
C LYS A 467 -5.62 39.94 9.92
N GLY A 468 -4.99 38.88 10.44
CA GLY A 468 -4.24 37.91 9.65
C GLY A 468 -4.93 36.55 9.46
N GLU A 469 -4.29 35.66 8.70
CA GLU A 469 -4.68 34.26 8.54
C GLU A 469 -3.47 33.34 8.80
N LEU A 470 -3.70 32.25 9.55
CA LEU A 470 -2.75 31.13 9.67
C LEU A 470 -3.19 30.01 8.74
N ALA A 471 -2.26 29.44 7.98
CA ALA A 471 -2.53 28.33 7.08
C ALA A 471 -1.48 27.22 7.20
N ILE A 472 -1.86 26.01 6.77
CA ILE A 472 -0.98 24.87 6.55
C ILE A 472 -1.01 24.46 5.08
N PHE A 473 0.13 23.99 4.57
CA PHE A 473 0.26 23.52 3.18
C PHE A 473 1.22 22.33 3.11
N SER A 474 0.89 21.34 2.28
CA SER A 474 1.74 20.17 2.00
C SER A 474 2.97 20.59 1.21
N LEU A 475 4.11 20.02 1.57
CA LEU A 475 5.40 20.16 0.88
C LEU A 475 5.62 19.08 -0.18
N ASP A 476 4.80 18.03 -0.19
CA ASP A 476 4.94 16.90 -1.09
C ASP A 476 4.68 17.34 -2.54
N GLY A 477 5.62 17.07 -3.46
CA GLY A 477 5.49 17.55 -4.84
C GLY A 477 5.81 19.03 -5.03
N MET A 478 6.49 19.68 -4.07
CA MET A 478 7.00 21.06 -4.20
C MET A 478 8.52 21.14 -4.50
N GLU A 479 9.18 20.03 -4.78
CA GLU A 479 10.65 19.91 -4.90
C GLU A 479 11.23 20.80 -6.03
N GLN A 480 10.42 21.09 -7.06
CA GLN A 480 10.78 21.97 -8.18
C GLN A 480 10.78 23.46 -7.82
N PHE A 481 10.10 23.86 -6.73
CA PHE A 481 10.00 25.27 -6.37
C PHE A 481 11.21 25.70 -5.53
N LYS A 482 11.90 26.74 -5.98
CA LYS A 482 12.93 27.39 -5.15
C LYS A 482 12.27 27.96 -3.90
N VAL A 483 12.63 27.43 -2.74
CA VAL A 483 12.12 27.86 -1.42
C VAL A 483 12.33 29.35 -1.23
N GLY A 484 11.32 30.04 -0.68
CA GLY A 484 11.31 31.49 -0.50
C GLY A 484 11.14 32.31 -1.79
N SER A 485 11.04 31.67 -2.95
CA SER A 485 10.72 32.37 -4.21
C SER A 485 9.23 32.75 -4.28
N GLN A 486 8.92 33.69 -5.16
CA GLN A 486 7.55 34.09 -5.46
C GLN A 486 6.68 32.90 -5.87
N ALA A 487 7.21 31.98 -6.69
CA ALA A 487 6.50 30.80 -7.16
C ALA A 487 6.21 29.82 -6.01
N PHE A 488 7.16 29.64 -5.09
CA PHE A 488 6.98 28.81 -3.90
C PHE A 488 5.85 29.35 -3.01
N MET A 489 5.88 30.65 -2.70
CA MET A 489 4.86 31.28 -1.85
C MET A 489 3.47 31.22 -2.49
N GLN A 490 3.38 31.43 -3.80
CA GLN A 490 2.12 31.36 -4.53
C GLN A 490 1.52 29.95 -4.51
N GLU A 491 2.36 28.93 -4.72
CA GLU A 491 1.91 27.54 -4.66
C GLU A 491 1.51 27.13 -3.24
N ALA A 492 2.27 27.53 -2.21
CA ALA A 492 1.91 27.30 -0.81
C ALA A 492 0.52 27.86 -0.48
N ALA A 493 0.23 29.09 -0.92
CA ALA A 493 -1.08 29.71 -0.76
C ALA A 493 -2.18 28.99 -1.55
N ARG A 494 -1.92 28.56 -2.79
CA ARG A 494 -2.88 27.79 -3.60
C ARG A 494 -3.26 26.47 -2.93
N ARG A 495 -2.26 25.77 -2.37
CA ARG A 495 -2.45 24.53 -1.62
C ARG A 495 -3.24 24.74 -0.33
N ALA A 496 -2.92 25.78 0.44
CA ALA A 496 -3.69 26.16 1.62
C ALA A 496 -5.17 26.47 1.33
N LEU A 497 -5.48 27.04 0.16
CA LEU A 497 -6.86 27.35 -0.26
C LEU A 497 -7.61 26.14 -0.84
N SER A 498 -6.92 25.01 -1.07
CA SER A 498 -7.53 23.84 -1.69
C SER A 498 -8.57 23.15 -0.80
N ASN A 499 -8.48 23.33 0.52
CA ASN A 499 -9.32 22.64 1.50
C ASN A 499 -9.29 21.12 1.31
N SER A 500 -8.09 20.57 1.13
CA SER A 500 -7.82 19.16 0.81
C SER A 500 -6.56 18.69 1.54
N THR A 501 -6.10 17.45 1.29
CA THR A 501 -4.81 16.97 1.83
C THR A 501 -3.61 17.84 1.46
N GLN A 502 -3.75 18.73 0.47
CA GLN A 502 -2.74 19.72 0.11
C GLN A 502 -2.66 20.89 1.09
N GLY A 503 -3.70 21.23 1.86
CA GLY A 503 -3.65 22.32 2.83
C GLY A 503 -4.99 22.99 3.15
N TYR A 504 -4.94 23.83 4.19
CA TYR A 504 -6.10 24.51 4.79
C TYR A 504 -5.73 25.89 5.33
N VAL A 505 -6.70 26.80 5.34
CA VAL A 505 -6.67 28.01 6.20
C VAL A 505 -7.18 27.60 7.58
N VAL A 506 -6.32 27.71 8.59
CA VAL A 506 -6.53 27.16 9.93
C VAL A 506 -7.13 28.18 10.89
N VAL A 507 -6.66 29.43 10.86
CA VAL A 507 -7.18 30.52 11.71
C VAL A 507 -7.45 31.73 10.85
N LYS A 508 -8.61 32.36 11.05
CA LYS A 508 -8.94 33.69 10.52
C LYS A 508 -9.14 34.64 11.68
N ASP A 509 -8.08 35.36 12.02
CA ASP A 509 -8.01 36.20 13.23
C ASP A 509 -9.15 37.22 13.34
N SER A 510 -9.56 37.80 12.22
CA SER A 510 -10.70 38.74 12.19
C SER A 510 -12.06 38.15 12.62
N LEU A 511 -12.17 36.82 12.75
CA LEU A 511 -13.41 36.09 13.03
C LEU A 511 -13.31 35.19 14.27
N GLU A 512 -12.10 34.88 14.75
CA GLU A 512 -11.85 33.78 15.68
C GLU A 512 -10.94 34.22 16.83
N GLY A 513 -11.35 33.90 18.06
CA GLY A 513 -10.56 34.18 19.25
C GLY A 513 -9.68 33.01 19.69
N ALA A 514 -8.57 33.30 20.36
CA ALA A 514 -7.73 32.32 21.02
C ALA A 514 -8.35 31.84 22.35
N LYS A 515 -7.94 30.66 22.82
CA LYS A 515 -8.46 30.07 24.06
C LYS A 515 -8.17 30.91 25.31
N PHE A 516 -6.96 31.43 25.42
CA PHE A 516 -6.51 32.23 26.56
C PHE A 516 -6.45 33.71 26.18
N SER A 517 -6.83 34.58 27.12
CA SER A 517 -6.94 36.03 26.90
C SER A 517 -6.25 36.89 27.98
N ASP A 518 -5.57 36.27 28.95
CA ASP A 518 -4.84 37.01 29.98
C ASP A 518 -3.62 37.71 29.37
N LYS A 519 -3.28 38.91 29.85
CA LYS A 519 -2.12 39.67 29.34
C LYS A 519 -0.81 39.30 30.03
N VAL A 520 0.31 39.38 29.31
CA VAL A 520 1.66 39.51 29.89
C VAL A 520 2.02 40.99 30.07
N ALA A 521 2.99 41.30 30.94
CA ALA A 521 3.24 42.67 31.38
C ALA A 521 3.79 43.61 30.28
N TRP A 522 4.41 43.06 29.24
CA TRP A 522 5.09 43.80 28.17
C TRP A 522 4.33 43.81 26.84
N GLU A 523 3.14 43.23 26.79
CA GLU A 523 2.42 42.98 25.55
C GLU A 523 0.90 43.18 25.71
N ASN A 524 0.24 43.58 24.63
CA ASN A 524 -1.22 43.62 24.58
C ASN A 524 -1.75 42.31 24.01
N VAL A 525 -2.93 41.91 24.45
CA VAL A 525 -3.68 40.79 23.87
C VAL A 525 -4.66 41.36 22.85
N PHE A 526 -4.65 40.82 21.63
CA PHE A 526 -5.52 41.23 20.53
C PHE A 526 -6.61 40.21 20.19
N ASN A 527 -6.83 39.27 21.09
CA ASN A 527 -7.85 38.22 21.01
C ASN A 527 -9.25 38.80 20.78
N ASN A 528 -9.69 38.82 19.52
CA ASN A 528 -10.98 39.31 19.08
C ASN A 528 -11.81 38.16 18.50
N GLY A 529 -12.92 37.80 19.16
CA GLY A 529 -13.84 36.79 18.66
C GLY A 529 -14.08 35.66 19.65
N ALA A 530 -14.84 34.65 19.22
CA ALA A 530 -15.10 33.47 20.04
C ALA A 530 -14.10 32.36 19.72
N TYR A 531 -13.62 31.68 20.75
CA TYR A 531 -12.82 30.47 20.60
C TYR A 531 -13.63 29.36 19.93
N GLN A 532 -13.11 28.84 18.82
CA GLN A 532 -13.79 27.86 17.96
C GLN A 532 -13.50 26.39 18.33
N GLY A 533 -12.74 26.14 19.40
CA GLY A 533 -12.30 24.80 19.75
C GLY A 533 -11.12 24.30 18.92
N ILE A 534 -10.74 23.05 19.18
CA ILE A 534 -9.69 22.34 18.44
C ILE A 534 -10.22 21.97 17.06
N LYS A 535 -9.49 22.31 16.01
CA LYS A 535 -9.85 21.94 14.63
C LYS A 535 -9.06 20.73 14.18
N THR A 536 -9.70 19.82 13.45
CA THR A 536 -9.07 18.63 12.87
C THR A 536 -9.03 18.77 11.36
N PHE A 537 -7.87 18.49 10.77
CA PHE A 537 -7.59 18.57 9.35
C PHE A 537 -7.08 17.23 8.84
N GLN A 538 -7.47 16.86 7.61
CA GLN A 538 -6.97 15.67 6.95
C GLN A 538 -5.85 16.07 5.98
N MET A 539 -4.62 15.71 6.32
CA MET A 539 -3.42 15.83 5.48
C MET A 539 -3.09 14.48 4.84
N GLU A 540 -2.09 14.46 3.96
CA GLU A 540 -1.58 13.22 3.37
C GLU A 540 -1.00 12.31 4.45
N SER A 541 -1.27 11.01 4.40
CA SER A 541 -0.69 10.04 5.34
C SER A 541 0.81 9.98 5.16
N ARG A 542 1.58 10.09 6.26
CA ARG A 542 3.05 10.12 6.24
C ARG A 542 3.63 11.21 5.32
N GLY A 543 2.85 12.23 5.01
CA GLY A 543 3.27 13.40 4.23
C GLY A 543 3.90 14.49 5.09
N HIS A 544 4.40 15.51 4.41
CA HIS A 544 5.09 16.65 5.01
C HIS A 544 4.30 17.94 4.81
N PHE A 545 4.21 18.79 5.83
CA PHE A 545 3.59 20.10 5.72
C PHE A 545 4.34 21.18 6.49
N ALA A 546 4.02 22.44 6.20
CA ALA A 546 4.54 23.60 6.89
C ALA A 546 3.43 24.63 7.13
N PHE A 547 3.72 25.60 8.00
CA PHE A 547 2.83 26.70 8.31
C PHE A 547 3.19 27.97 7.53
N MET A 548 2.16 28.75 7.23
CA MET A 548 2.25 30.08 6.64
C MET A 548 1.35 31.03 7.42
N LEU A 549 1.94 32.02 8.06
CA LEU A 549 1.31 33.12 8.77
C LEU A 549 1.25 34.34 7.84
N VAL A 550 0.03 34.80 7.56
CA VAL A 550 -0.25 35.92 6.66
C VAL A 550 -0.78 37.07 7.50
N GLN A 551 0.03 38.10 7.69
CA GLN A 551 -0.34 39.21 8.56
C GLN A 551 -1.05 40.32 7.79
N ASN A 552 -2.06 40.93 8.43
CA ASN A 552 -2.81 42.08 7.90
C ASN A 552 -3.38 41.84 6.48
N ASN A 553 -3.60 40.57 6.10
CA ASN A 553 -4.02 40.17 4.75
C ASN A 553 -4.57 38.73 4.76
N SER A 554 -4.99 38.25 3.59
CA SER A 554 -5.51 36.88 3.39
C SER A 554 -4.56 36.01 2.58
N VAL A 555 -4.65 34.69 2.76
CA VAL A 555 -3.99 33.68 1.94
C VAL A 555 -4.39 33.82 0.47
N ALA A 556 -5.66 34.17 0.20
CA ALA A 556 -6.15 34.42 -1.16
C ALA A 556 -5.41 35.57 -1.86
N SER A 557 -5.00 36.60 -1.13
CA SER A 557 -4.21 37.69 -1.68
C SER A 557 -2.82 37.22 -2.16
N ILE A 558 -2.20 36.27 -1.45
CA ILE A 558 -0.91 35.68 -1.84
C ILE A 558 -1.05 34.89 -3.15
N ALA A 559 -2.07 34.03 -3.25
CA ALA A 559 -2.27 33.20 -4.42
C ALA A 559 -2.52 34.03 -5.70
N ASN A 560 -3.21 35.16 -5.57
CA ASN A 560 -3.64 35.97 -6.71
C ASN A 560 -2.62 37.02 -7.18
N ASN A 561 -1.88 37.66 -6.27
CA ASN A 561 -0.94 38.74 -6.64
C ASN A 561 0.29 38.79 -5.72
N PRO A 562 1.20 37.82 -5.83
CA PRO A 562 2.37 37.75 -4.95
C PRO A 562 3.38 38.90 -5.19
N SER A 563 3.33 39.58 -6.33
CA SER A 563 4.18 40.73 -6.69
C SER A 563 3.91 41.96 -5.81
N ALA A 564 2.65 42.20 -5.43
CA ALA A 564 2.25 43.35 -4.61
C ALA A 564 2.75 43.24 -3.15
N MET A 565 3.07 42.03 -2.71
CA MET A 565 3.47 41.75 -1.32
C MET A 565 4.89 42.25 -1.00
N TRP A 566 5.79 42.15 -1.97
CA TRP A 566 7.16 42.65 -1.87
C TRP A 566 7.23 44.17 -1.69
N GLN A 567 6.24 44.91 -2.21
CA GLN A 567 6.25 46.38 -2.24
C GLN A 567 5.67 47.01 -0.97
N ASN A 568 4.77 46.32 -0.27
CA ASN A 568 4.04 46.87 0.89
C ASN A 568 4.49 46.30 2.24
N GLY A 569 5.51 45.43 2.27
CA GLY A 569 6.04 44.87 3.51
C GLY A 569 5.18 43.77 4.15
N ASN A 570 4.18 43.25 3.43
CA ASN A 570 3.21 42.24 3.89
C ASN A 570 3.65 40.81 3.55
N MET A 571 4.96 40.49 3.58
CA MET A 571 5.43 39.14 3.26
C MET A 571 4.86 38.11 4.24
N PRO A 572 4.45 36.92 3.78
CA PRO A 572 4.06 35.85 4.68
C PRO A 572 5.27 35.36 5.48
N ILE A 573 5.02 34.97 6.71
CA ILE A 573 5.97 34.34 7.62
C ILE A 573 5.73 32.83 7.55
N PHE A 574 6.78 32.06 7.34
CA PHE A 574 6.74 30.61 7.24
C PHE A 574 7.41 29.97 8.45
N SER A 575 6.94 28.78 8.82
CA SER A 575 7.66 27.95 9.79
C SER A 575 9.04 27.55 9.28
N ILE A 576 9.21 27.39 7.96
CA ILE A 576 10.46 27.03 7.30
C ILE A 576 11.41 28.25 7.25
N PRO A 577 12.58 28.20 7.91
CA PRO A 577 13.51 29.35 7.95
C PRO A 577 13.97 29.80 6.56
N GLU A 578 14.22 28.86 5.64
CA GLU A 578 14.60 29.13 4.26
C GLU A 578 13.57 29.93 3.45
N ALA A 579 12.30 29.95 3.86
CA ALA A 579 11.23 30.61 3.12
C ALA A 579 11.03 32.09 3.50
N ASN A 580 11.64 32.57 4.59
CA ASN A 580 11.35 33.90 5.17
C ASN A 580 12.20 35.05 4.61
N ALA A 581 13.53 34.92 4.66
CA ALA A 581 14.49 35.94 4.22
C ALA A 581 15.88 35.34 3.96
N ALA A 582 16.79 36.11 3.37
CA ALA A 582 18.17 35.65 3.08
C ALA A 582 18.96 35.26 4.34
N SER A 583 18.66 35.87 5.49
CA SER A 583 19.23 35.53 6.80
C SER A 583 18.63 34.28 7.44
N LYS A 584 17.63 33.66 6.81
CA LYS A 584 16.91 32.46 7.28
C LYS A 584 16.44 32.56 8.74
N PRO A 585 15.67 33.60 9.11
CA PRO A 585 15.20 33.74 10.47
C PRO A 585 14.30 32.56 10.89
N ILE A 586 14.45 32.13 12.15
CA ILE A 586 13.55 31.16 12.80
C ILE A 586 12.38 31.93 13.38
N GLU A 587 11.27 31.92 12.67
CA GLU A 587 10.05 32.67 13.02
C GLU A 587 9.05 31.81 13.82
N MET A 588 9.27 30.49 13.87
CA MET A 588 8.47 29.54 14.64
C MET A 588 9.38 28.68 15.53
N VAL A 589 8.98 28.50 16.79
CA VAL A 589 9.68 27.66 17.76
C VAL A 589 8.76 26.63 18.38
N LYS A 590 9.34 25.50 18.77
CA LYS A 590 8.69 24.46 19.58
C LYS A 590 8.90 24.78 21.07
N ILE A 591 7.82 24.65 21.85
CA ILE A 591 7.77 24.91 23.29
C ILE A 591 7.58 23.59 24.04
N GLY A 592 8.69 22.97 24.45
CA GLY A 592 8.67 21.64 25.06
C GLY A 592 8.15 20.55 24.11
N ASP A 593 7.87 19.35 24.62
CA ASP A 593 7.65 18.16 23.77
C ASP A 593 6.19 17.80 23.46
N ARG A 594 5.23 18.60 23.91
CA ARG A 594 3.79 18.25 23.80
C ARG A 594 3.06 18.98 22.68
N GLY A 595 3.77 19.29 21.60
CA GLY A 595 3.21 19.86 20.38
C GLY A 595 2.78 21.32 20.52
N LEU A 596 3.39 22.08 21.43
CA LEU A 596 3.13 23.50 21.59
C LEU A 596 4.13 24.29 20.75
N TYR A 597 3.67 25.30 20.01
CA TYR A 597 4.50 26.10 19.12
C TYR A 597 4.14 27.58 19.21
N GLY A 598 5.15 28.43 19.12
CA GLY A 598 5.05 29.89 19.16
C GLY A 598 5.60 30.51 17.87
N PHE A 599 4.97 31.58 17.41
CA PHE A 599 5.42 32.41 16.30
C PHE A 599 5.82 33.80 16.77
N GLU A 600 6.77 34.39 16.05
CA GLU A 600 6.97 35.84 16.00
C GLU A 600 6.06 36.44 14.91
N ASP A 601 5.49 37.60 15.19
CA ASP A 601 4.72 38.38 14.21
C ASP A 601 5.61 39.40 13.46
N VAL A 602 6.73 39.85 14.05
CA VAL A 602 7.69 40.69 13.36
C VAL A 602 8.88 39.83 12.97
N ARG A 603 9.20 39.78 11.66
CA ARG A 603 10.36 39.02 11.18
C ARG A 603 11.62 39.33 11.99
N MET A 604 12.31 38.27 12.42
CA MET A 604 13.50 38.34 13.29
C MET A 604 14.70 39.06 12.67
N ASP A 605 14.70 39.27 11.35
CA ASP A 605 15.74 40.03 10.65
C ASP A 605 15.57 41.56 10.77
N ARG A 606 14.46 42.02 11.36
CA ARG A 606 14.20 43.44 11.62
C ARG A 606 14.63 43.81 13.05
N SER A 607 15.17 45.01 13.21
CA SER A 607 15.65 45.52 14.51
C SER A 607 14.56 45.75 15.56
N VAL A 608 13.30 45.51 15.22
CA VAL A 608 12.12 45.76 16.05
C VAL A 608 11.48 44.47 16.59
N SER A 609 11.95 43.27 16.18
CA SER A 609 11.50 42.01 16.78
C SER A 609 12.02 41.88 18.22
N ASP A 610 11.15 41.44 19.12
CA ASP A 610 11.36 41.32 20.56
C ASP A 610 11.69 39.91 21.04
N LYS A 611 11.48 38.90 20.20
CA LYS A 611 11.97 37.51 20.36
C LYS A 611 11.33 36.78 21.54
N ASP A 612 10.07 37.02 21.83
CA ASP A 612 9.31 36.35 22.90
C ASP A 612 8.42 35.21 22.40
N TYR A 613 8.18 35.09 21.10
CA TYR A 613 7.49 33.99 20.42
C TYR A 613 6.08 33.71 20.98
N ASN A 614 5.42 34.74 21.50
CA ASN A 614 4.06 34.65 22.02
C ASN A 614 3.05 35.45 21.21
N ASP A 615 3.41 35.98 20.04
CA ASP A 615 2.44 36.66 19.19
C ASP A 615 1.35 35.71 18.69
N LEU A 616 1.70 34.45 18.44
CA LEU A 616 0.73 33.40 18.13
C LEU A 616 1.19 32.09 18.74
N ILE A 617 0.38 31.52 19.65
CA ILE A 617 0.64 30.20 20.24
C ILE A 617 -0.43 29.23 19.78
N ILE A 618 0.03 28.12 19.19
CA ILE A 618 -0.81 27.01 18.76
C ILE A 618 -0.35 25.70 19.38
N GLN A 619 -1.30 24.78 19.56
CA GLN A 619 -0.98 23.39 19.82
C GLN A 619 -1.27 22.55 18.57
N VAL A 620 -0.30 21.75 18.14
CA VAL A 620 -0.39 20.83 17.01
C VAL A 620 -0.24 19.40 17.51
N LYS A 621 -1.17 18.53 17.12
CA LYS A 621 -1.23 17.10 17.47
C LYS A 621 -1.49 16.25 16.22
N GLY A 622 -1.17 14.95 16.27
CA GLY A 622 -1.18 14.07 15.09
C GLY A 622 -0.05 14.30 14.08
N ALA A 623 0.95 15.13 14.43
CA ALA A 623 2.15 15.36 13.63
C ALA A 623 3.38 15.56 14.53
N THR A 624 4.55 15.18 14.04
CA THR A 624 5.85 15.48 14.66
C THR A 624 6.53 16.61 13.91
N SER A 625 7.48 17.32 14.51
CA SER A 625 8.15 18.44 13.84
C SER A 625 9.63 18.53 14.19
N ASN A 626 10.42 19.00 13.23
CA ASN A 626 11.84 19.35 13.40
C ASN A 626 12.06 20.84 13.77
N THR A 627 11.03 21.56 14.20
CA THR A 627 11.12 22.97 14.62
C THR A 627 12.05 23.15 15.83
N ALA A 628 12.86 24.21 15.81
CA ALA A 628 13.84 24.50 16.86
C ALA A 628 13.18 24.76 18.22
N LEU A 629 13.86 24.39 19.31
CA LEU A 629 13.39 24.67 20.67
C LEU A 629 13.51 26.17 20.97
N ILE A 630 12.51 26.69 21.69
CA ILE A 630 12.43 28.08 22.13
C ILE A 630 13.63 28.49 23.01
N ASP A 631 14.22 27.56 23.77
CA ASP A 631 15.22 27.82 24.81
C ASP A 631 16.50 28.51 24.31
N THR A 632 16.87 28.30 23.06
CA THR A 632 18.08 28.91 22.47
C THR A 632 17.77 30.18 21.65
N HIS A 633 16.51 30.56 21.52
CA HIS A 633 16.04 31.62 20.61
C HIS A 633 15.33 32.76 21.31
N ILE A 634 14.67 32.47 22.45
CA ILE A 634 13.89 33.45 23.20
C ILE A 634 14.78 34.52 23.86
N ASN A 635 14.27 35.74 23.92
CA ASN A 635 14.81 36.80 24.76
C ASN A 635 14.54 36.47 26.25
N PRO A 636 15.57 36.23 27.08
CA PRO A 636 15.36 35.81 28.46
C PRO A 636 14.57 36.83 29.31
N ASN A 637 14.59 38.12 28.94
CA ASN A 637 13.86 39.16 29.66
C ASN A 637 12.36 39.21 29.31
N ARG A 638 11.93 38.43 28.31
CA ARG A 638 10.55 38.35 27.84
C ARG A 638 10.06 36.90 27.78
N ASP A 639 10.63 36.03 28.60
CA ASP A 639 10.20 34.63 28.69
C ASP A 639 8.84 34.52 29.40
N TRP A 640 7.78 34.53 28.60
CA TRP A 640 6.39 34.44 29.06
C TRP A 640 6.05 33.10 29.72
N ARG A 641 6.86 32.04 29.51
CA ARG A 641 6.61 30.70 30.09
C ARG A 641 6.64 30.74 31.61
N ASN A 642 7.34 31.71 32.20
CA ASN A 642 7.44 31.91 33.65
C ASN A 642 6.26 32.69 34.25
N THR A 643 5.29 33.11 33.43
CA THR A 643 4.10 33.85 33.89
C THR A 643 2.96 32.90 34.25
N GLN A 644 1.93 33.41 34.94
CA GLN A 644 0.72 32.63 35.22
C GLN A 644 0.04 32.15 33.93
N LEU A 645 -0.04 33.01 32.91
CA LEU A 645 -0.54 32.65 31.58
C LEU A 645 0.29 31.50 30.98
N GLY A 646 1.62 31.63 31.00
CA GLY A 646 2.52 30.60 30.48
C GLY A 646 2.32 29.24 31.16
N ASN A 647 2.17 29.23 32.48
CA ASN A 647 1.85 28.04 33.25
C ASN A 647 0.47 27.45 32.87
N ASN A 648 -0.54 28.28 32.65
CA ASN A 648 -1.87 27.84 32.26
C ASN A 648 -1.86 27.19 30.86
N ILE A 649 -1.21 27.85 29.87
CA ILE A 649 -1.07 27.34 28.51
C ILE A 649 -0.30 26.02 28.50
N THR A 650 0.86 25.98 29.16
CA THR A 650 1.69 24.77 29.19
C THR A 650 1.00 23.63 29.93
N THR A 651 0.29 23.89 31.03
CA THR A 651 -0.51 22.88 31.75
C THR A 651 -1.60 22.30 30.85
N TYR A 652 -2.34 23.17 30.15
CA TYR A 652 -3.36 22.75 29.19
C TYR A 652 -2.77 21.91 28.06
N ALA A 653 -1.68 22.36 27.45
CA ALA A 653 -1.01 21.63 26.38
C ALA A 653 -0.42 20.30 26.87
N ASN A 654 -0.12 20.20 28.16
CA ASN A 654 0.43 19.04 28.83
C ASN A 654 -0.60 17.99 29.25
N ARG A 655 -1.89 18.22 29.01
CA ARG A 655 -2.91 17.22 29.26
C ARG A 655 -2.69 15.98 28.36
N PRO A 656 -3.10 14.80 28.82
CA PRO A 656 -3.10 13.60 27.98
C PRO A 656 -4.13 13.74 26.85
N GLU A 657 -3.76 13.33 25.65
CA GLU A 657 -4.66 13.21 24.52
C GLU A 657 -4.52 11.81 23.92
N PHE A 658 -5.61 11.07 23.89
CA PHE A 658 -5.61 9.69 23.43
C PHE A 658 -5.67 9.67 21.89
N GLU A 659 -4.61 9.20 21.23
CA GLU A 659 -4.54 9.13 19.76
C GLU A 659 -4.64 7.68 19.23
N LYS A 660 -4.03 6.71 19.93
CA LYS A 660 -4.12 5.28 19.60
C LYS A 660 -4.96 4.54 20.64
N GLY A 661 -5.68 3.52 20.19
CA GLY A 661 -6.62 2.76 21.01
C GLY A 661 -7.96 3.43 21.22
N VAL A 662 -8.25 4.51 20.49
CA VAL A 662 -9.50 5.27 20.62
C VAL A 662 -10.49 4.81 19.56
N LEU A 663 -11.74 4.66 19.99
CA LEU A 663 -12.87 4.34 19.13
C LEU A 663 -13.71 5.61 18.96
N THR A 664 -13.94 6.06 17.74
CA THR A 664 -14.74 7.26 17.46
C THR A 664 -16.03 6.86 16.79
N THR A 665 -17.14 7.13 17.46
CA THR A 665 -18.48 6.86 16.92
C THR A 665 -18.79 7.71 15.70
N ASP A 666 -19.61 7.19 14.80
CA ASP A 666 -20.12 8.00 13.69
C ASP A 666 -21.18 9.02 14.15
N GLY A 667 -21.73 9.77 13.19
CA GLY A 667 -22.75 10.79 13.46
C GLY A 667 -24.09 10.25 14.00
N THR A 668 -24.28 8.93 14.07
CA THR A 668 -25.48 8.30 14.63
C THR A 668 -25.30 7.90 16.09
N GLY A 669 -24.07 7.59 16.53
CA GLY A 669 -23.79 7.03 17.85
C GLY A 669 -24.31 5.60 18.05
N ARG A 670 -24.89 4.96 17.02
CA ARG A 670 -25.38 3.58 17.08
C ARG A 670 -24.25 2.63 16.73
N VAL A 671 -23.81 1.83 17.71
CA VAL A 671 -22.69 0.90 17.53
C VAL A 671 -23.16 -0.54 17.67
N GLU A 672 -22.80 -1.38 16.71
CA GLU A 672 -22.99 -2.83 16.80
C GLU A 672 -21.69 -3.49 17.28
N VAL A 673 -21.80 -4.40 18.26
CA VAL A 673 -20.67 -5.14 18.85
C VAL A 673 -20.98 -6.63 18.85
N GLU A 674 -20.03 -7.46 18.42
CA GLU A 674 -20.14 -8.92 18.44
C GLU A 674 -18.89 -9.54 19.04
N PHE A 675 -19.07 -10.51 19.94
CA PHE A 675 -17.99 -11.33 20.47
C PHE A 675 -17.75 -12.52 19.53
N LEU A 676 -16.70 -12.45 18.72
CA LEU A 676 -16.47 -13.39 17.63
C LEU A 676 -15.64 -14.59 18.06
N TYR A 677 -14.56 -14.37 18.80
CA TYR A 677 -13.65 -15.45 19.19
C TYR A 677 -13.09 -15.20 20.60
N ASP A 678 -12.89 -16.29 21.33
CA ASP A 678 -12.36 -16.33 22.70
C ASP A 678 -11.15 -17.28 22.73
N GLY A 679 -9.97 -16.69 22.55
CA GLY A 679 -8.68 -17.36 22.59
C GLY A 679 -8.06 -17.34 23.99
N GLY A 680 -7.02 -18.15 24.18
CA GLY A 680 -6.26 -18.14 25.43
C GLY A 680 -7.04 -18.53 26.69
N TYR A 681 -6.34 -18.57 27.82
CA TYR A 681 -6.96 -18.83 29.14
C TYR A 681 -7.74 -17.61 29.67
N TYR A 682 -8.21 -16.72 28.79
CA TYR A 682 -8.93 -15.52 29.19
C TYR A 682 -10.17 -15.90 29.99
N LYS A 683 -10.38 -15.17 31.10
CA LYS A 683 -11.59 -15.23 31.91
C LYS A 683 -11.88 -13.86 32.46
N GLY A 684 -12.79 -13.10 31.89
CA GLY A 684 -12.95 -11.72 32.37
C GLY A 684 -14.11 -10.94 31.80
N GLU A 685 -14.02 -9.62 31.95
CA GLU A 685 -14.98 -8.70 31.37
C GLU A 685 -14.29 -7.65 30.49
N VAL A 686 -14.94 -7.30 29.39
CA VAL A 686 -14.56 -6.20 28.51
C VAL A 686 -15.64 -5.13 28.55
N GLY A 687 -15.25 -3.87 28.65
CA GLY A 687 -16.14 -2.72 28.66
C GLY A 687 -15.67 -1.61 27.72
N ILE A 688 -16.60 -0.76 27.32
CA ILE A 688 -16.35 0.46 26.53
C ILE A 688 -16.78 1.68 27.35
N PHE A 689 -16.01 2.78 27.29
CA PHE A 689 -16.28 4.00 28.05
C PHE A 689 -15.92 5.28 27.29
N SER A 690 -16.71 6.33 27.45
CA SER A 690 -16.48 7.65 26.84
C SER A 690 -15.22 8.29 27.41
N LEU A 691 -14.47 8.97 26.55
CA LEU A 691 -13.28 9.75 26.87
C LEU A 691 -13.59 11.24 27.07
N ALA A 692 -14.84 11.66 26.88
CA ALA A 692 -15.24 13.05 27.09
C ALA A 692 -14.93 13.50 28.52
N GLY A 693 -14.09 14.54 28.66
CA GLY A 693 -13.66 15.05 29.96
C GLY A 693 -12.72 14.12 30.75
N MET A 694 -12.21 13.03 30.16
CA MET A 694 -11.21 12.17 30.80
C MET A 694 -9.82 12.81 30.82
N ASP A 695 -9.60 13.87 30.03
CA ASP A 695 -8.35 14.65 29.94
C ASP A 695 -7.99 15.37 31.25
N SER A 696 -8.93 15.51 32.18
CA SER A 696 -8.65 16.00 33.54
C SER A 696 -7.98 14.98 34.46
N TYR A 697 -7.86 13.73 34.05
CA TYR A 697 -7.26 12.65 34.85
C TYR A 697 -5.94 12.19 34.23
N GLN A 698 -4.95 11.86 35.08
CA GLN A 698 -3.74 11.20 34.62
C GLN A 698 -4.08 9.78 34.13
N PRO A 699 -3.75 9.39 32.89
CA PRO A 699 -4.02 8.06 32.34
C PRO A 699 -3.42 6.96 33.20
N GLY A 700 -4.16 5.86 33.37
CA GLY A 700 -3.74 4.73 34.20
C GLY A 700 -3.66 5.02 35.71
N SER A 701 -3.94 6.24 36.17
CA SER A 701 -4.05 6.56 37.60
C SER A 701 -5.29 5.92 38.23
N GLU A 702 -5.30 5.78 39.56
CA GLU A 702 -6.49 5.28 40.26
C GLU A 702 -7.75 6.11 39.98
N ALA A 703 -7.62 7.44 39.88
CA ALA A 703 -8.73 8.33 39.60
C ALA A 703 -9.29 8.08 38.19
N PHE A 704 -8.40 7.91 37.21
CA PHE A 704 -8.77 7.53 35.85
C PHE A 704 -9.48 6.17 35.82
N ILE A 705 -8.91 5.15 36.47
CA ILE A 705 -9.48 3.79 36.49
C ILE A 705 -10.85 3.78 37.16
N ARG A 706 -11.03 4.52 38.28
CA ARG A 706 -12.34 4.66 38.94
C ARG A 706 -13.38 5.27 38.02
N GLU A 707 -13.02 6.34 37.33
CA GLU A 707 -13.94 7.05 36.45
C GLU A 707 -14.29 6.22 35.20
N ALA A 708 -13.30 5.57 34.57
CA ALA A 708 -13.53 4.63 33.48
C ALA A 708 -14.49 3.51 33.91
N THR A 709 -14.23 2.89 35.06
CA THR A 709 -15.07 1.83 35.61
C THR A 709 -16.50 2.30 35.89
N ARG A 710 -16.67 3.52 36.44
CA ARG A 710 -17.98 4.13 36.68
C ARG A 710 -18.77 4.29 35.37
N ARG A 711 -18.10 4.73 34.30
CA ARG A 711 -18.68 4.92 32.96
C ARG A 711 -19.07 3.60 32.30
N VAL A 712 -18.18 2.61 32.29
CA VAL A 712 -18.47 1.26 31.77
C VAL A 712 -19.72 0.66 32.44
N ARG A 713 -19.83 0.80 33.76
CA ARG A 713 -20.96 0.26 34.54
C ARG A 713 -22.24 1.08 34.47
N SER A 714 -22.21 2.24 33.80
CA SER A 714 -23.38 3.12 33.73
C SER A 714 -24.49 2.57 32.86
N ASN A 715 -24.17 1.66 31.93
CA ASN A 715 -25.09 1.11 30.93
C ASN A 715 -25.84 2.23 30.18
N SER A 716 -25.08 3.24 29.75
CA SER A 716 -25.60 4.48 29.16
C SER A 716 -24.70 4.94 28.02
N ALA A 717 -25.00 6.08 27.38
CA ALA A 717 -24.14 6.66 26.36
C ALA A 717 -22.69 6.96 26.83
N GLN A 718 -22.43 6.94 28.14
CA GLN A 718 -21.08 7.03 28.70
C GLN A 718 -20.29 5.71 28.67
N GLY A 719 -20.94 4.55 28.54
CA GLY A 719 -20.26 3.25 28.51
C GLY A 719 -21.14 2.05 28.84
N TYR A 720 -20.64 0.89 28.43
CA TYR A 720 -21.30 -0.42 28.54
C TYR A 720 -20.30 -1.52 28.84
N VAL A 721 -20.74 -2.59 29.51
CA VAL A 721 -20.03 -3.88 29.51
C VAL A 721 -20.37 -4.59 28.21
N VAL A 722 -19.36 -4.95 27.42
CA VAL A 722 -19.53 -5.54 26.08
C VAL A 722 -19.23 -7.03 26.03
N VAL A 723 -18.41 -7.56 26.94
CA VAL A 723 -18.19 -9.00 27.12
C VAL A 723 -18.22 -9.33 28.61
N GLN A 724 -18.98 -10.35 28.99
CA GLN A 724 -18.94 -11.01 30.29
C GLN A 724 -18.65 -12.49 30.08
N ASP A 725 -17.37 -12.83 29.92
CA ASP A 725 -16.94 -14.15 29.46
C ASP A 725 -17.45 -15.30 30.35
N SER A 726 -17.59 -15.06 31.66
CA SER A 726 -18.20 -16.04 32.58
C SER A 726 -19.69 -16.38 32.32
N LEU A 727 -20.38 -15.61 31.48
CA LEU A 727 -21.82 -15.70 31.22
C LEU A 727 -22.17 -15.85 29.73
N GLU A 728 -21.28 -15.46 28.82
CA GLU A 728 -21.53 -15.47 27.38
C GLU A 728 -20.33 -15.98 26.60
N GLY A 729 -20.62 -16.80 25.58
CA GLY A 729 -19.61 -17.36 24.72
C GLY A 729 -19.40 -16.56 23.44
N ALA A 730 -18.23 -16.71 22.83
CA ALA A 730 -17.95 -16.18 21.50
C ALA A 730 -18.70 -16.94 20.38
N LYS A 731 -18.89 -16.31 19.22
CA LYS A 731 -19.58 -16.89 18.06
C LYS A 731 -18.89 -18.16 17.53
N PHE A 732 -17.56 -18.18 17.58
CA PHE A 732 -16.72 -19.25 17.07
C PHE A 732 -16.04 -19.99 18.21
N THR A 733 -15.99 -21.33 18.11
CA THR A 733 -15.63 -22.25 19.22
C THR A 733 -14.63 -23.34 18.80
N GLY A 734 -13.96 -23.20 17.65
CA GLY A 734 -12.88 -24.14 17.28
C GLY A 734 -11.54 -23.62 17.79
N GLY A 735 -10.65 -24.49 18.28
CA GLY A 735 -9.29 -24.07 18.66
C GLY A 735 -8.44 -23.66 17.45
N LEU A 736 -7.39 -22.88 17.69
CA LEU A 736 -6.33 -22.61 16.71
C LEU A 736 -5.26 -23.69 16.81
N ASP A 737 -4.43 -23.84 15.77
CA ASP A 737 -3.42 -24.91 15.70
C ASP A 737 -2.40 -24.87 16.86
N TRP A 738 -2.23 -23.69 17.47
CA TRP A 738 -1.30 -23.44 18.58
C TRP A 738 -1.99 -23.12 19.90
N GLU A 739 -3.33 -23.09 19.95
CA GLU A 739 -4.05 -22.67 21.15
C GLU A 739 -5.43 -23.32 21.28
N GLY A 740 -5.75 -23.79 22.48
CA GLY A 740 -7.06 -24.34 22.80
C GLY A 740 -8.16 -23.28 22.74
N ASN A 741 -9.38 -23.69 22.42
CA ASN A 741 -10.56 -22.84 22.58
C ASN A 741 -11.07 -22.94 24.03
N PHE A 742 -11.24 -21.79 24.69
CA PHE A 742 -11.70 -21.71 26.08
C PHE A 742 -13.11 -21.13 26.23
N ASN A 743 -13.78 -20.86 25.11
CA ASN A 743 -15.14 -20.35 25.01
C ASN A 743 -16.13 -21.13 25.90
N GLN A 744 -16.69 -20.43 26.89
CA GLN A 744 -17.71 -20.95 27.79
C GLN A 744 -19.01 -20.16 27.66
N GLY A 745 -20.14 -20.87 27.51
CA GLY A 745 -21.46 -20.25 27.43
C GLY A 745 -22.03 -20.21 26.01
N SER A 746 -23.09 -19.43 25.83
CA SER A 746 -23.79 -19.28 24.54
C SER A 746 -23.51 -17.92 23.93
N PHE A 747 -23.38 -17.87 22.60
CA PHE A 747 -23.27 -16.61 21.87
C PHE A 747 -24.58 -15.81 21.97
N ASN A 748 -24.51 -14.61 22.56
CA ASN A 748 -25.66 -13.76 22.83
C ASN A 748 -26.06 -12.85 21.65
N GLY A 749 -25.51 -13.07 20.45
CA GLY A 749 -25.83 -12.28 19.28
C GLY A 749 -25.16 -10.91 19.27
N VAL A 750 -25.71 -10.01 18.45
CA VAL A 750 -25.18 -8.66 18.24
C VAL A 750 -25.72 -7.70 19.29
N LYS A 751 -24.82 -7.04 20.01
CA LYS A 751 -25.17 -5.98 20.95
C LYS A 751 -25.25 -4.67 20.22
N VAL A 752 -26.36 -3.95 20.38
CA VAL A 752 -26.53 -2.60 19.82
C VAL A 752 -26.42 -1.59 20.95
N LEU A 753 -25.36 -0.81 20.94
CA LEU A 753 -25.07 0.23 21.91
C LEU A 753 -25.54 1.59 21.37
N THR A 754 -26.02 2.43 22.28
CA THR A 754 -26.33 3.84 21.98
C THR A 754 -25.32 4.71 22.70
N LEU A 755 -24.30 5.16 21.98
CA LEU A 755 -23.22 6.01 22.44
C LEU A 755 -23.46 7.46 21.99
N ASN A 756 -22.73 8.40 22.58
CA ASN A 756 -22.76 9.79 22.12
C ASN A 756 -22.23 9.87 20.67
N PRO A 757 -22.94 10.49 19.72
CA PRO A 757 -22.47 10.62 18.33
C PRO A 757 -21.20 11.46 18.21
N ASN A 758 -20.30 11.07 17.29
CA ASN A 758 -18.99 11.71 17.06
C ASN A 758 -18.11 11.83 18.30
N ASP A 759 -18.38 11.05 19.35
CA ASP A 759 -17.60 11.05 20.59
C ASP A 759 -16.55 9.92 20.58
N SER A 760 -15.53 10.08 21.41
CA SER A 760 -14.38 9.19 21.53
C SER A 760 -14.52 8.26 22.74
N PHE A 761 -14.15 7.00 22.56
CA PHE A 761 -14.30 5.93 23.53
C PHE A 761 -13.00 5.12 23.67
N GLY A 762 -12.79 4.54 24.86
CA GLY A 762 -11.75 3.55 25.10
C GLY A 762 -12.36 2.19 25.44
N ILE A 763 -11.58 1.12 25.26
CA ILE A 763 -11.89 -0.22 25.75
C ILE A 763 -11.11 -0.46 27.05
N MET A 764 -11.76 -1.14 27.99
CA MET A 764 -11.19 -1.63 29.24
C MET A 764 -11.41 -3.14 29.29
N GLN A 765 -10.34 -3.91 29.38
CA GLN A 765 -10.36 -5.36 29.59
C GLN A 765 -9.88 -5.66 31.01
N VAL A 766 -10.58 -6.54 31.71
CA VAL A 766 -10.18 -7.00 33.05
C VAL A 766 -9.91 -8.50 32.97
N PRO A 767 -8.66 -8.91 32.76
CA PRO A 767 -8.32 -10.32 32.73
C PRO A 767 -8.51 -10.96 34.10
N ASN A 768 -8.95 -12.21 34.13
CA ASN A 768 -9.14 -13.01 35.35
C ASN A 768 -10.01 -12.36 36.45
N GLY A 769 -10.92 -11.45 36.08
CA GLY A 769 -11.70 -10.66 37.03
C GLY A 769 -12.86 -9.91 36.41
N THR A 770 -13.53 -9.09 37.22
CA THR A 770 -14.69 -8.29 36.79
C THR A 770 -14.42 -6.80 36.90
N ILE A 771 -15.10 -6.01 36.06
CA ILE A 771 -15.13 -4.56 36.13
C ILE A 771 -15.68 -4.10 37.49
N ALA A 772 -16.57 -4.88 38.12
CA ALA A 772 -17.05 -4.62 39.47
C ALA A 772 -15.96 -4.75 40.55
N GLU A 773 -15.07 -5.75 40.44
CA GLU A 773 -13.91 -5.90 41.33
C GLU A 773 -12.98 -4.68 41.24
N VAL A 774 -12.70 -4.20 40.02
CA VAL A 774 -11.87 -3.01 39.77
C VAL A 774 -12.50 -1.74 40.33
N ALA A 775 -13.83 -1.61 40.27
CA ALA A 775 -14.53 -0.45 40.84
C ALA A 775 -14.24 -0.30 42.35
N ASN A 776 -14.24 -1.43 43.05
CA ASN A 776 -14.00 -1.51 44.48
C ASN A 776 -12.51 -1.36 44.81
N ASN A 777 -11.62 -1.89 43.96
CA ASN A 777 -10.18 -1.79 44.11
C ASN A 777 -9.48 -1.46 42.76
N PRO A 778 -9.31 -0.18 42.43
CA PRO A 778 -8.67 0.23 41.16
C PRO A 778 -7.19 -0.13 41.06
N LYS A 779 -6.55 -0.51 42.17
CA LYS A 779 -5.14 -0.91 42.23
C LYS A 779 -4.90 -2.39 41.93
N LEU A 780 -5.92 -3.16 41.55
CA LEU A 780 -5.74 -4.58 41.21
C LEU A 780 -4.51 -4.76 40.31
N ASP A 781 -3.58 -5.60 40.76
CA ASP A 781 -2.28 -5.83 40.14
C ASP A 781 -2.19 -7.28 39.59
N GLY A 782 -1.03 -7.62 39.02
CA GLY A 782 -0.82 -8.92 38.38
C GLY A 782 -1.80 -9.18 37.23
N ALA A 783 -2.31 -10.42 37.17
CA ALA A 783 -3.21 -10.89 36.11
C ALA A 783 -4.63 -10.30 36.17
N LYS A 784 -4.98 -9.51 37.21
CA LYS A 784 -6.29 -8.83 37.34
C LYS A 784 -6.25 -7.33 37.07
N ARG A 785 -5.07 -6.81 36.67
CA ARG A 785 -4.93 -5.38 36.37
C ARG A 785 -5.73 -5.04 35.11
N PRO A 786 -6.54 -3.97 35.12
CA PRO A 786 -7.20 -3.51 33.90
C PRO A 786 -6.20 -3.15 32.81
N LEU A 787 -6.47 -3.66 31.62
CA LEU A 787 -5.79 -3.29 30.38
C LEU A 787 -6.70 -2.34 29.60
N PHE A 788 -6.12 -1.28 29.06
CA PHE A 788 -6.84 -0.28 28.29
C PHE A 788 -6.44 -0.36 26.82
N SER A 789 -7.35 -0.02 25.91
CA SER A 789 -6.97 0.11 24.50
C SER A 789 -5.95 1.23 24.27
N MET A 790 -5.99 2.28 25.08
CA MET A 790 -5.10 3.44 24.98
C MET A 790 -3.74 3.16 25.62
N LEU A 791 -2.68 3.38 24.85
CA LEU A 791 -1.28 3.16 25.23
C LEU A 791 -0.87 3.91 26.51
N ASP A 792 -1.25 5.19 26.64
CA ASP A 792 -0.90 6.02 27.81
C ASP A 792 -1.52 5.54 29.13
N SER A 793 -2.60 4.76 29.04
CA SER A 793 -3.33 4.25 30.21
C SER A 793 -2.75 2.94 30.75
N ASN A 794 -1.79 2.33 30.05
CA ASN A 794 -1.18 1.07 30.43
C ASN A 794 0.25 1.25 30.98
N PRO A 795 0.73 0.32 31.82
CA PRO A 795 2.14 0.24 32.18
C PRO A 795 3.06 0.18 30.95
N ALA A 796 4.23 0.81 31.08
CA ALA A 796 5.28 0.86 30.06
C ALA A 796 4.85 1.37 28.67
N TYR A 797 3.74 2.11 28.58
CA TYR A 797 3.18 2.56 27.31
C TYR A 797 2.92 1.39 26.36
N SER A 798 2.31 0.31 26.88
CA SER A 798 1.96 -0.88 26.09
C SER A 798 0.62 -0.72 25.37
N PHE A 799 0.56 -1.15 24.11
CA PHE A 799 -0.62 -1.05 23.24
C PHE A 799 -1.34 -2.40 23.15
N GLN A 800 -2.60 -2.50 23.57
CA GLN A 800 -3.22 -3.80 23.87
C GLN A 800 -4.18 -4.32 22.78
N ILE A 801 -4.34 -3.60 21.68
CA ILE A 801 -5.32 -3.96 20.64
C ILE A 801 -4.72 -3.89 19.23
N GLY A 802 -5.13 -4.79 18.35
CA GLY A 802 -4.90 -4.72 16.92
C GLY A 802 -6.23 -4.62 16.16
N LYS A 803 -6.19 -4.18 14.90
CA LYS A 803 -7.41 -4.11 14.08
C LYS A 803 -7.29 -4.70 12.69
N VAL A 804 -8.44 -5.04 12.11
CA VAL A 804 -8.60 -5.30 10.68
C VAL A 804 -9.86 -4.57 10.19
N ASP A 805 -9.69 -3.60 9.30
CA ASP A 805 -10.81 -2.87 8.71
C ASP A 805 -11.42 -3.67 7.55
N MET A 806 -12.75 -3.73 7.51
CA MET A 806 -13.50 -4.51 6.55
C MET A 806 -14.09 -3.60 5.46
N ALA A 807 -14.16 -4.11 4.22
CA ALA A 807 -14.73 -3.36 3.09
C ALA A 807 -16.20 -2.94 3.29
N GLY A 808 -16.90 -3.57 4.24
CA GLY A 808 -18.28 -3.33 4.61
C GLY A 808 -18.52 -2.28 5.71
N GLY A 809 -17.47 -1.57 6.15
CA GLY A 809 -17.54 -0.53 7.17
C GLY A 809 -17.55 -1.04 8.62
N SER A 810 -17.34 -2.35 8.83
CA SER A 810 -16.99 -2.89 10.15
C SER A 810 -15.48 -2.86 10.39
N THR A 811 -15.09 -2.92 11.66
CA THR A 811 -13.71 -3.15 12.08
C THR A 811 -13.68 -4.35 13.04
N ILE A 812 -12.83 -5.33 12.75
CA ILE A 812 -12.48 -6.38 13.71
C ILE A 812 -11.42 -5.82 14.64
N VAL A 813 -11.64 -5.94 15.95
CA VAL A 813 -10.72 -5.53 17.00
C VAL A 813 -10.29 -6.78 17.76
N SER A 814 -8.98 -6.97 17.82
CA SER A 814 -8.34 -8.10 18.47
C SER A 814 -7.57 -7.61 19.67
N LEU A 815 -7.73 -8.28 20.81
CA LEU A 815 -7.15 -7.87 22.07
C LEU A 815 -6.22 -8.95 22.62
N GLU A 816 -5.21 -8.48 23.34
CA GLU A 816 -4.33 -9.29 24.18
C GLU A 816 -4.80 -9.25 25.63
N ASP A 817 -4.88 -10.41 26.29
CA ASP A 817 -5.24 -10.48 27.71
C ASP A 817 -4.06 -10.37 28.67
N GLN A 818 -2.84 -10.51 28.15
CA GLN A 818 -1.61 -10.36 28.90
C GLN A 818 -0.95 -9.03 28.62
N ARG A 819 -0.32 -8.48 29.66
CA ARG A 819 0.46 -7.26 29.51
C ARG A 819 1.64 -7.49 28.57
N LEU A 820 1.76 -6.62 27.57
CA LEU A 820 2.92 -6.64 26.65
C LEU A 820 4.27 -6.35 27.31
N ASP A 821 4.30 -5.72 28.49
CA ASP A 821 5.54 -5.55 29.27
C ASP A 821 5.85 -6.75 30.17
N GLY A 822 5.14 -7.86 29.96
CA GLY A 822 5.29 -9.15 30.65
C GLY A 822 5.58 -10.30 29.68
N ILE A 823 4.87 -11.42 29.85
CA ILE A 823 5.07 -12.68 29.12
C ILE A 823 4.05 -12.91 28.00
N SER A 824 3.36 -11.86 27.54
CA SER A 824 2.45 -11.93 26.39
C SER A 824 3.15 -12.56 25.18
N ASP A 825 2.45 -13.48 24.52
CA ASP A 825 2.91 -14.15 23.30
C ASP A 825 2.46 -13.43 22.03
N ARG A 826 1.70 -12.33 22.18
CA ARG A 826 1.40 -11.35 21.13
C ARG A 826 0.66 -11.97 19.94
N ASP A 827 -0.24 -12.90 20.15
CA ASP A 827 -1.05 -13.50 19.09
C ASP A 827 -2.42 -12.85 18.86
N TYR A 828 -2.86 -11.95 19.75
CA TYR A 828 -4.04 -11.08 19.65
C TYR A 828 -5.29 -11.86 19.25
N ASN A 829 -5.42 -13.08 19.79
CA ASN A 829 -6.55 -13.97 19.57
C ASN A 829 -7.39 -14.11 20.85
N ASP A 830 -6.93 -13.60 22.00
CA ASP A 830 -7.59 -13.82 23.30
C ASP A 830 -9.05 -13.36 23.25
N ILE A 831 -9.29 -12.17 22.69
CA ILE A 831 -10.64 -11.66 22.46
C ILE A 831 -10.68 -11.02 21.10
N ILE A 832 -11.59 -11.51 20.25
CA ILE A 832 -11.85 -10.91 18.94
C ILE A 832 -13.28 -10.38 18.92
N LEU A 833 -13.40 -9.07 18.70
CA LEU A 833 -14.66 -8.36 18.60
C LEU A 833 -14.87 -7.82 17.19
N ARG A 834 -16.12 -7.75 16.72
CA ARG A 834 -16.48 -6.88 15.58
C ARG A 834 -17.18 -5.64 16.10
N PHE A 835 -16.80 -4.49 15.58
CA PHE A 835 -17.50 -3.23 15.73
C PHE A 835 -18.03 -2.72 14.38
N LYS A 836 -19.21 -2.10 14.37
CA LYS A 836 -19.74 -1.31 13.25
C LYS A 836 -20.42 -0.04 13.76
N GLY A 837 -20.33 1.05 13.00
CA GLY A 837 -20.83 2.38 13.41
C GLY A 837 -19.81 3.21 14.19
N LEU A 838 -18.53 2.80 14.18
CA LEU A 838 -17.42 3.56 14.73
C LEU A 838 -16.13 3.31 13.92
N GLU A 839 -15.19 4.24 14.03
CA GLU A 839 -13.81 4.12 13.55
C GLU A 839 -12.91 3.69 14.72
N VAL A 840 -12.00 2.74 14.50
CA VAL A 840 -11.01 2.33 15.50
C VAL A 840 -9.63 2.86 15.11
N ALA A 841 -9.06 3.70 15.96
CA ALA A 841 -7.69 4.21 15.82
C ALA A 841 -6.68 3.22 16.45
N ALA A 842 -6.47 2.07 15.81
CA ALA A 842 -5.49 1.06 16.22
C ALA A 842 -4.54 0.69 15.08
N ASP A 843 -3.36 0.17 15.39
CA ASP A 843 -2.47 -0.36 14.36
C ASP A 843 -3.09 -1.62 13.73
N PRO A 844 -2.90 -1.86 12.42
CA PRO A 844 -3.40 -3.06 11.80
C PRO A 844 -2.72 -4.29 12.42
N LEU A 845 -3.44 -5.41 12.45
CA LEU A 845 -3.07 -6.58 13.23
C LEU A 845 -1.69 -7.16 12.84
N ASP A 846 -1.33 -7.06 11.56
CA ASP A 846 -0.04 -7.47 11.01
C ASP A 846 1.18 -6.75 11.63
N ARG A 847 0.97 -5.59 12.25
CA ARG A 847 2.04 -4.81 12.89
C ARG A 847 2.24 -5.12 14.36
N VAL A 848 1.18 -5.54 15.04
CA VAL A 848 1.20 -5.70 16.51
C VAL A 848 1.39 -7.16 16.92
N MET A 849 1.03 -8.09 16.04
CA MET A 849 1.10 -9.53 16.26
C MET A 849 2.53 -10.08 16.10
N ALA A 850 2.85 -11.15 16.83
CA ALA A 850 4.09 -11.90 16.72
C ALA A 850 4.13 -12.76 15.44
N SER A 851 5.33 -12.98 14.92
CA SER A 851 5.54 -13.86 13.77
C SER A 851 5.10 -15.29 14.08
N GLY A 852 4.37 -15.92 13.14
CA GLY A 852 3.87 -17.29 13.28
C GLY A 852 2.62 -17.45 14.14
N LYS A 853 2.02 -16.34 14.58
CA LYS A 853 0.80 -16.31 15.40
C LYS A 853 -0.42 -15.72 14.67
N ASP A 854 -0.36 -15.71 13.34
CA ASP A 854 -1.42 -15.13 12.51
C ASP A 854 -2.65 -16.01 12.41
N TRP A 855 -3.57 -15.83 13.36
CA TRP A 855 -4.85 -16.56 13.38
C TRP A 855 -5.72 -16.27 12.16
N ARG A 856 -5.50 -15.16 11.43
CA ARG A 856 -6.27 -14.82 10.23
C ARG A 856 -6.02 -15.80 9.08
N ALA A 857 -4.81 -16.37 9.05
CA ALA A 857 -4.39 -17.35 8.04
C ALA A 857 -4.83 -18.79 8.37
N THR A 858 -5.60 -18.98 9.44
CA THR A 858 -6.16 -20.29 9.80
C THR A 858 -7.56 -20.45 9.22
N VAL A 859 -8.02 -21.70 9.13
CA VAL A 859 -9.42 -22.02 8.76
C VAL A 859 -10.42 -21.29 9.67
N MET A 860 -10.07 -21.07 10.94
CA MET A 860 -10.91 -20.30 11.85
C MET A 860 -10.96 -18.81 11.48
N GLY A 861 -9.80 -18.23 11.17
CA GLY A 861 -9.69 -16.88 10.65
C GLY A 861 -10.56 -16.69 9.40
N GLU A 862 -10.40 -17.56 8.40
CA GLU A 862 -11.20 -17.54 7.17
C GLU A 862 -12.72 -17.54 7.45
N LYS A 863 -13.20 -18.45 8.31
CA LYS A 863 -14.62 -18.51 8.71
C LYS A 863 -15.10 -17.22 9.38
N LEU A 864 -14.27 -16.62 10.23
CA LEU A 864 -14.60 -15.36 10.90
C LEU A 864 -14.71 -14.23 9.88
N PHE A 865 -13.76 -14.10 8.96
CA PHE A 865 -13.78 -13.09 7.91
C PHE A 865 -14.98 -13.24 6.96
N ASP A 866 -15.30 -14.47 6.56
CA ASP A 866 -16.44 -14.77 5.70
C ASP A 866 -17.75 -14.37 6.38
N TYR A 867 -17.91 -14.68 7.67
CA TYR A 867 -19.07 -14.27 8.46
C TYR A 867 -19.24 -12.75 8.49
N VAL A 868 -18.16 -12.01 8.81
CA VAL A 868 -18.22 -10.55 8.90
C VAL A 868 -18.52 -9.92 7.52
N ASN A 869 -17.87 -10.42 6.46
CA ASN A 869 -18.09 -9.94 5.09
C ASN A 869 -19.51 -10.20 4.60
N ALA A 870 -20.08 -11.37 4.87
CA ALA A 870 -21.46 -11.69 4.54
C ALA A 870 -22.44 -10.79 5.29
N ARG A 871 -22.18 -10.55 6.58
CA ARG A 871 -23.01 -9.71 7.44
C ARG A 871 -23.05 -8.25 6.97
N ASP A 872 -21.93 -7.72 6.50
CA ASP A 872 -21.87 -6.33 6.06
C ASP A 872 -22.53 -6.05 4.71
N LYS A 873 -22.63 -7.05 3.83
CA LYS A 873 -23.30 -6.92 2.52
C LYS A 873 -24.82 -6.75 2.63
N ASN A 874 -25.43 -7.03 3.79
CA ASN A 874 -26.90 -7.11 3.96
C ASN A 874 -27.50 -6.01 4.88
N SER A 875 -27.17 -4.74 4.65
CA SER A 875 -27.68 -3.59 5.44
C SER A 875 -29.03 -3.04 4.96
N THR A 876 -30.06 -3.87 4.80
CA THR A 876 -31.48 -3.45 4.87
C THR A 876 -32.34 -4.66 5.21
N THR A 877 -33.04 -4.58 6.35
CA THR A 877 -34.01 -5.55 6.92
C THR A 877 -33.45 -6.90 7.42
N PRO A 878 -33.77 -7.31 8.67
CA PRO A 878 -33.47 -8.64 9.17
C PRO A 878 -34.42 -9.64 8.54
N GLU A 879 -34.04 -10.22 7.40
CA GLU A 879 -34.60 -11.45 6.80
C GLU A 879 -33.99 -11.66 5.40
N ALA A 880 -32.82 -12.31 5.33
CA ALA A 880 -32.32 -13.01 4.13
C ALA A 880 -31.25 -14.09 4.45
N PHE A 881 -31.19 -14.54 5.71
CA PHE A 881 -30.86 -15.93 6.05
C PHE A 881 -31.95 -16.40 7.01
N GLY A 882 -33.20 -16.33 6.54
CA GLY A 882 -34.34 -16.89 7.23
C GLY A 882 -34.34 -18.41 7.01
N GLU A 883 -33.87 -19.09 8.05
CA GLU A 883 -34.09 -20.51 8.36
C GLU A 883 -33.29 -21.52 7.50
N GLN A 884 -32.65 -22.54 8.08
CA GLN A 884 -33.20 -23.35 9.17
C GLN A 884 -32.11 -23.75 10.18
N SER A 885 -32.42 -23.60 11.47
CA SER A 885 -32.51 -24.64 12.53
C SER A 885 -31.63 -25.90 12.46
N GLY A 886 -30.53 -25.90 11.72
CA GLY A 886 -29.68 -27.05 11.47
C GLY A 886 -28.79 -27.44 12.64
N LEU A 887 -28.69 -28.74 12.92
CA LEU A 887 -27.71 -29.37 13.77
C LEU A 887 -26.34 -29.41 13.08
N TYR A 888 -25.30 -29.13 13.87
CA TYR A 888 -23.91 -29.37 13.51
C TYR A 888 -23.44 -30.60 14.30
N LEU A 889 -23.40 -31.76 13.64
CA LEU A 889 -23.04 -33.03 14.26
C LEU A 889 -21.61 -33.41 13.89
N HIS A 890 -20.79 -33.68 14.91
CA HIS A 890 -19.44 -34.19 14.75
C HIS A 890 -19.31 -35.56 15.40
N GLY A 891 -18.81 -36.52 14.63
CA GLY A 891 -18.33 -37.80 15.13
C GLY A 891 -17.02 -37.66 15.91
N THR A 892 -16.47 -38.80 16.25
CA THR A 892 -15.29 -38.99 17.08
C THR A 892 -14.14 -39.46 16.21
N ARG A 893 -13.26 -40.33 16.72
CA ARG A 893 -12.27 -41.04 15.91
C ARG A 893 -12.62 -42.53 15.74
N ASN A 894 -13.85 -42.90 16.09
CA ASN A 894 -14.36 -44.26 16.04
C ASN A 894 -15.55 -44.30 15.09
N ASN A 895 -16.04 -45.50 14.80
CA ASN A 895 -17.25 -45.67 13.99
C ASN A 895 -18.48 -45.09 14.71
N ASP A 896 -19.07 -44.07 14.11
CA ASP A 896 -20.17 -43.30 14.66
C ASP A 896 -21.45 -43.44 13.82
N THR A 897 -22.59 -43.09 14.41
CA THR A 897 -23.86 -42.95 13.68
C THR A 897 -24.42 -41.58 13.99
N LEU A 898 -24.41 -40.71 12.98
CA LEU A 898 -24.87 -39.33 13.08
C LEU A 898 -26.24 -39.23 12.39
N LEU A 899 -27.26 -38.88 13.17
CA LEU A 899 -28.62 -38.70 12.70
C LEU A 899 -29.03 -37.26 12.97
N SER A 900 -29.25 -36.49 11.91
CA SER A 900 -29.66 -35.10 12.04
C SER A 900 -31.19 -34.97 12.07
N ASN A 901 -31.73 -33.74 11.95
CA ASN A 901 -33.15 -33.47 12.15
C ASN A 901 -33.87 -33.25 10.81
N THR A 902 -34.83 -32.34 10.71
CA THR A 902 -35.56 -32.05 9.46
C THR A 902 -35.21 -30.64 8.94
N SER A 903 -34.03 -30.15 9.26
CA SER A 903 -33.52 -28.82 8.93
C SER A 903 -32.23 -28.95 8.13
N ASN A 904 -31.75 -27.86 7.54
CA ASN A 904 -30.48 -27.86 6.79
C ASN A 904 -29.27 -28.06 7.73
N ASP A 905 -28.77 -29.29 7.81
CA ASP A 905 -27.82 -29.77 8.81
C ASP A 905 -26.38 -29.91 8.25
N TYR A 906 -25.38 -29.94 9.13
CA TYR A 906 -23.99 -30.26 8.79
C TYR A 906 -23.52 -31.47 9.59
N LEU A 907 -23.14 -32.55 8.92
CA LEU A 907 -22.69 -33.79 9.54
C LEU A 907 -21.24 -34.08 9.13
N ALA A 908 -20.36 -34.30 10.10
CA ALA A 908 -18.98 -34.73 9.85
C ALA A 908 -18.58 -35.94 10.71
N GLY A 909 -18.28 -37.07 10.07
CA GLY A 909 -17.89 -38.33 10.72
C GLY A 909 -16.51 -38.28 11.38
N ARG A 910 -15.53 -37.71 10.66
CA ARG A 910 -14.11 -37.53 11.03
C ARG A 910 -13.26 -38.76 10.76
N GLU A 911 -12.87 -39.55 11.77
CA GLU A 911 -12.11 -40.79 11.55
C GLU A 911 -12.99 -41.97 12.00
N GLY A 912 -13.01 -43.07 11.24
CA GLY A 912 -13.88 -44.20 11.54
C GLY A 912 -14.71 -44.59 10.32
N ASN A 913 -15.42 -45.73 10.38
CA ASN A 913 -16.43 -46.07 9.37
C ASN A 913 -17.81 -45.68 9.89
N ASP A 914 -18.29 -44.53 9.44
CA ASP A 914 -19.43 -43.82 10.01
C ASP A 914 -20.70 -43.98 9.18
N ASN A 915 -21.85 -43.81 9.83
CA ASN A 915 -23.16 -43.75 9.18
C ASN A 915 -23.77 -42.36 9.39
N LEU A 916 -23.84 -41.54 8.33
CA LEU A 916 -24.41 -40.19 8.37
C LEU A 916 -25.78 -40.16 7.70
N LEU A 917 -26.79 -39.64 8.40
CA LEU A 917 -28.17 -39.55 7.93
C LEU A 917 -28.70 -38.09 8.10
N GLY A 918 -28.79 -37.36 6.99
CA GLY A 918 -29.26 -35.95 6.89
C GLY A 918 -30.78 -35.76 7.04
N ARG A 919 -31.56 -36.70 6.50
CA ARG A 919 -33.03 -36.79 6.60
C ARG A 919 -33.81 -35.78 5.77
N GLU A 920 -34.20 -34.61 6.28
CA GLU A 920 -34.94 -33.61 5.50
C GLU A 920 -34.21 -32.28 5.66
N GLY A 921 -34.07 -31.49 4.60
CA GLY A 921 -33.25 -30.28 4.62
C GLY A 921 -32.20 -30.31 3.51
N ASN A 922 -31.53 -29.18 3.29
CA ASN A 922 -30.38 -29.11 2.40
C ASN A 922 -29.11 -29.29 3.22
N ASP A 923 -28.62 -30.52 3.30
CA ASP A 923 -27.59 -30.91 4.25
C ASP A 923 -26.19 -30.90 3.64
N ILE A 924 -25.17 -30.79 4.48
CA ILE A 924 -23.76 -30.97 4.09
C ILE A 924 -23.19 -32.16 4.86
N LEU A 925 -22.78 -33.20 4.12
CA LEU A 925 -22.25 -34.43 4.69
C LEU A 925 -20.77 -34.58 4.33
N VAL A 926 -19.93 -34.79 5.36
CA VAL A 926 -18.50 -35.09 5.24
C VAL A 926 -18.25 -36.40 5.99
N GLY A 927 -18.00 -37.50 5.27
CA GLY A 927 -17.62 -38.77 5.91
C GLY A 927 -16.33 -38.60 6.72
N GLY A 928 -15.25 -38.27 6.01
CA GLY A 928 -13.93 -38.11 6.59
C GLY A 928 -13.08 -39.35 6.32
N VAL A 929 -12.07 -39.60 7.15
CA VAL A 929 -11.15 -40.72 6.99
C VAL A 929 -11.81 -42.02 7.42
N GLY A 930 -12.15 -42.86 6.44
CA GLY A 930 -12.71 -44.18 6.65
C GLY A 930 -13.55 -44.63 5.45
N ASN A 931 -14.36 -45.68 5.62
CA ASN A 931 -15.38 -46.03 4.64
C ASN A 931 -16.75 -45.72 5.22
N ASP A 932 -17.29 -44.58 4.85
CA ASP A 932 -18.52 -44.06 5.43
C ASP A 932 -19.74 -44.37 4.58
N THR A 933 -20.90 -44.42 5.21
CA THR A 933 -22.20 -44.55 4.54
C THR A 933 -23.00 -43.26 4.73
N LEU A 934 -23.24 -42.54 3.64
CA LEU A 934 -23.84 -41.21 3.64
C LEU A 934 -25.24 -41.24 3.01
N PHE A 935 -26.24 -40.75 3.72
CA PHE A 935 -27.61 -40.55 3.24
C PHE A 935 -27.99 -39.08 3.42
N GLY A 936 -28.17 -38.34 2.33
CA GLY A 936 -28.58 -36.93 2.37
C GLY A 936 -30.03 -36.79 2.81
N GLY A 937 -30.90 -37.64 2.26
CA GLY A 937 -32.33 -37.62 2.53
C GLY A 937 -33.09 -36.74 1.53
N VAL A 938 -34.08 -36.00 2.01
CA VAL A 938 -34.98 -35.16 1.24
C VAL A 938 -34.49 -33.73 1.27
N GLY A 939 -33.96 -33.26 0.15
CA GLY A 939 -33.58 -31.87 -0.06
C GLY A 939 -32.53 -31.77 -1.16
N ASN A 940 -31.80 -30.65 -1.18
CA ASN A 940 -30.67 -30.43 -2.08
C ASN A 940 -29.38 -30.56 -1.28
N ASP A 941 -28.84 -31.76 -1.21
CA ASP A 941 -27.74 -32.10 -0.31
C ASP A 941 -26.38 -31.95 -0.96
N THR A 942 -25.35 -31.73 -0.15
CA THR A 942 -23.96 -31.61 -0.60
C THR A 942 -23.08 -32.64 0.10
N PHE A 943 -22.55 -33.57 -0.67
CA PHE A 943 -21.57 -34.56 -0.22
C PHE A 943 -20.16 -34.02 -0.51
N LYS A 944 -19.40 -33.72 0.54
CA LYS A 944 -18.13 -33.00 0.42
C LYS A 944 -16.94 -33.89 0.78
N PHE A 945 -15.93 -33.87 -0.11
CA PHE A 945 -14.65 -34.55 0.08
C PHE A 945 -13.52 -33.52 0.12
N ASN A 946 -12.69 -33.57 1.15
CA ASN A 946 -11.63 -32.58 1.37
C ASN A 946 -10.25 -33.10 0.97
N SER A 947 -10.03 -34.41 0.99
CA SER A 947 -8.72 -35.00 0.67
C SER A 947 -8.84 -36.43 0.14
N LEU A 948 -7.76 -36.97 -0.45
CA LEU A 948 -7.71 -38.38 -0.86
C LEU A 948 -7.77 -39.36 0.32
N GLN A 949 -7.60 -38.89 1.55
CA GLN A 949 -7.75 -39.71 2.76
C GLN A 949 -9.23 -39.99 3.06
N ASP A 950 -10.14 -39.20 2.47
CA ASP A 950 -11.59 -39.33 2.60
C ASP A 950 -12.17 -40.37 1.61
N ALA A 951 -11.32 -41.23 1.05
CA ALA A 951 -11.69 -42.15 -0.01
C ALA A 951 -12.19 -43.49 0.54
N GLY A 952 -13.36 -43.94 0.06
CA GLY A 952 -13.92 -45.23 0.45
C GLY A 952 -15.45 -45.27 0.48
N ASP A 953 -16.09 -44.11 0.51
CA ASP A 953 -17.47 -43.91 0.92
C ASP A 953 -18.54 -44.51 0.00
N THR A 954 -19.73 -44.69 0.57
CA THR A 954 -20.95 -45.08 -0.14
C THR A 954 -22.03 -44.03 0.08
N ILE A 955 -22.51 -43.42 -1.01
CA ILE A 955 -23.65 -42.50 -0.99
C ILE A 955 -24.90 -43.28 -1.40
N GLY A 956 -25.90 -43.31 -0.52
CA GLY A 956 -27.03 -44.24 -0.61
C GLY A 956 -28.24 -43.73 -1.39
N ASP A 957 -28.45 -42.42 -1.47
CA ASP A 957 -29.71 -41.80 -1.91
C ASP A 957 -29.55 -40.57 -2.81
N PHE A 958 -28.40 -40.41 -3.46
CA PHE A 958 -28.10 -39.27 -4.31
C PHE A 958 -29.17 -39.04 -5.39
N SER A 959 -29.67 -37.82 -5.45
CA SER A 959 -30.70 -37.34 -6.36
C SER A 959 -30.15 -36.31 -7.35
N THR A 960 -30.96 -35.86 -8.31
CA THR A 960 -30.50 -34.86 -9.30
C THR A 960 -30.36 -33.45 -8.75
N SER A 961 -30.92 -33.17 -7.57
CA SER A 961 -30.77 -31.89 -6.87
C SER A 961 -29.48 -31.80 -6.04
N ASP A 962 -28.85 -32.94 -5.76
CA ASP A 962 -27.70 -33.02 -4.87
C ASP A 962 -26.39 -32.72 -5.60
N ARG A 963 -25.35 -32.45 -4.82
CA ARG A 963 -24.03 -32.06 -5.32
C ARG A 963 -22.92 -32.87 -4.68
N LEU A 964 -21.89 -33.15 -5.48
CA LEU A 964 -20.58 -33.57 -5.01
C LEU A 964 -19.66 -32.34 -4.98
N ASN A 965 -19.22 -31.92 -3.79
CA ASN A 965 -18.23 -30.86 -3.66
C ASN A 965 -16.83 -31.45 -3.53
N LEU A 966 -15.98 -31.15 -4.52
CA LEU A 966 -14.61 -31.66 -4.63
C LEU A 966 -13.56 -30.53 -4.64
N ASP A 967 -13.95 -29.29 -4.33
CA ASP A 967 -13.06 -28.12 -4.48
C ASP A 967 -11.86 -28.21 -3.54
N SER A 968 -12.14 -28.56 -2.28
CA SER A 968 -11.11 -28.76 -1.26
C SER A 968 -10.21 -29.95 -1.63
N LEU A 969 -10.77 -31.03 -2.16
CA LEU A 969 -10.00 -32.17 -2.66
C LEU A 969 -9.04 -31.76 -3.79
N PHE A 970 -9.53 -31.06 -4.82
CA PHE A 970 -8.68 -30.63 -5.94
C PHE A 970 -7.62 -29.61 -5.52
N THR A 971 -7.96 -28.74 -4.58
CA THR A 971 -6.99 -27.83 -3.95
C THR A 971 -5.90 -28.62 -3.22
N SER A 972 -6.26 -29.67 -2.46
CA SER A 972 -5.29 -30.53 -1.76
C SER A 972 -4.34 -31.28 -2.72
N LEU A 973 -4.77 -31.49 -3.97
CA LEU A 973 -3.96 -32.10 -5.03
C LEU A 973 -3.12 -31.08 -5.82
N ASN A 974 -3.17 -29.79 -5.46
CA ASN A 974 -2.61 -28.69 -6.24
C ASN A 974 -3.08 -28.69 -7.71
N TYR A 975 -4.32 -29.11 -7.97
CA TYR A 975 -4.89 -29.09 -9.30
C TYR A 975 -5.31 -27.66 -9.66
N LEU A 976 -4.67 -27.09 -10.69
CA LEU A 976 -4.87 -25.70 -11.14
C LEU A 976 -5.75 -25.59 -12.41
N GLY A 977 -6.29 -26.72 -12.89
CA GLY A 977 -7.16 -26.77 -14.06
C GLY A 977 -8.61 -26.44 -13.73
N SER A 978 -9.45 -26.33 -14.76
CA SER A 978 -10.90 -26.03 -14.60
C SER A 978 -11.81 -27.17 -15.06
N THR A 979 -11.25 -28.24 -15.64
CA THR A 979 -12.00 -29.38 -16.17
C THR A 979 -11.40 -30.71 -15.72
N PRO A 980 -11.60 -31.13 -14.44
CA PRO A 980 -10.93 -32.31 -13.87
C PRO A 980 -11.13 -33.61 -14.65
N VAL A 981 -12.30 -33.77 -15.30
CA VAL A 981 -12.59 -34.93 -16.16
C VAL A 981 -11.74 -34.95 -17.42
N ALA A 982 -11.60 -33.79 -18.07
CA ALA A 982 -10.78 -33.68 -19.28
C ALA A 982 -9.28 -33.80 -18.97
N ASP A 983 -8.87 -33.34 -17.79
CA ASP A 983 -7.48 -33.35 -17.34
C ASP A 983 -7.06 -34.69 -16.72
N GLY A 984 -7.97 -35.67 -16.67
CA GLY A 984 -7.69 -37.01 -16.16
C GLY A 984 -7.61 -37.12 -14.64
N TYR A 985 -8.03 -36.09 -13.90
CA TYR A 985 -8.08 -36.07 -12.43
C TYR A 985 -9.36 -36.67 -11.87
N LEU A 986 -10.45 -36.69 -12.64
CA LEU A 986 -11.76 -37.20 -12.23
C LEU A 986 -12.33 -38.14 -13.28
N GLN A 987 -12.86 -39.28 -12.86
CA GLN A 987 -13.56 -40.21 -13.73
C GLN A 987 -14.82 -40.75 -13.04
N PHE A 988 -15.92 -40.78 -13.78
CA PHE A 988 -17.14 -41.48 -13.37
C PHE A 988 -17.25 -42.81 -14.10
N GLN A 989 -17.29 -43.92 -13.35
CA GLN A 989 -17.36 -45.27 -13.91
C GLN A 989 -18.66 -45.95 -13.50
N GLN A 990 -19.48 -46.36 -14.48
CA GLN A 990 -20.67 -47.16 -14.21
C GLN A 990 -20.28 -48.60 -13.80
N VAL A 991 -20.83 -49.08 -12.68
CA VAL A 991 -20.67 -50.45 -12.17
C VAL A 991 -22.04 -51.00 -11.78
N GLY A 992 -22.64 -51.82 -12.65
CA GLY A 992 -24.00 -52.29 -12.45
C GLY A 992 -24.99 -51.12 -12.47
N VAL A 993 -25.79 -50.99 -11.41
CA VAL A 993 -26.73 -49.87 -11.22
C VAL A 993 -26.09 -48.64 -10.54
N ASP A 994 -24.86 -48.78 -10.03
CA ASP A 994 -24.16 -47.74 -9.26
C ASP A 994 -23.10 -47.03 -10.11
N THR A 995 -22.67 -45.84 -9.67
CA THR A 995 -21.56 -45.11 -10.27
C THR A 995 -20.42 -44.95 -9.27
N GLN A 996 -19.19 -45.27 -9.69
CA GLN A 996 -17.98 -45.01 -8.92
C GLN A 996 -17.37 -43.67 -9.33
N VAL A 997 -17.03 -42.85 -8.33
CA VAL A 997 -16.27 -41.60 -8.48
C VAL A 997 -14.80 -41.92 -8.23
N LEU A 998 -13.99 -41.78 -9.26
CA LEU A 998 -12.57 -42.10 -9.25
C LEU A 998 -11.75 -40.82 -9.36
N ILE A 999 -10.73 -40.68 -8.53
CA ILE A 999 -9.82 -39.54 -8.52
C ILE A 999 -8.39 -40.01 -8.79
N SER A 1000 -7.67 -39.28 -9.63
CA SER A 1000 -6.25 -39.48 -9.85
C SER A 1000 -5.47 -38.34 -9.21
N ALA A 1001 -4.49 -38.65 -8.36
CA ALA A 1001 -3.68 -37.65 -7.67
C ALA A 1001 -2.82 -36.79 -8.62
N ASN A 1002 -2.57 -37.28 -9.84
CA ASN A 1002 -1.63 -36.69 -10.79
C ASN A 1002 -2.15 -36.65 -12.23
N GLY A 1003 -3.45 -36.86 -12.44
CA GLY A 1003 -4.08 -36.85 -13.76
C GLY A 1003 -3.70 -38.01 -14.70
N THR A 1004 -2.93 -38.99 -14.23
CA THR A 1004 -2.54 -40.15 -15.06
C THR A 1004 -3.53 -41.30 -14.92
N ALA A 1005 -3.83 -41.97 -16.03
CA ALA A 1005 -4.82 -43.06 -16.11
C ALA A 1005 -4.41 -44.38 -15.43
N SER A 1006 -3.38 -44.40 -14.57
CA SER A 1006 -2.85 -45.62 -13.93
C SER A 1006 -3.01 -45.67 -12.42
N ASN A 1007 -3.49 -44.62 -11.75
CA ASN A 1007 -3.55 -44.50 -10.28
C ASN A 1007 -4.91 -43.99 -9.78
N TRP A 1008 -6.00 -44.66 -10.14
CA TRP A 1008 -7.35 -44.28 -9.72
C TRP A 1008 -7.62 -44.70 -8.27
N VAL A 1009 -7.96 -43.73 -7.43
CA VAL A 1009 -8.50 -43.94 -6.08
C VAL A 1009 -10.01 -43.82 -6.15
N ARG A 1010 -10.73 -44.83 -5.65
CA ARG A 1010 -12.19 -44.77 -5.54
C ARG A 1010 -12.57 -43.87 -4.37
N LEU A 1011 -12.99 -42.65 -4.68
CA LEU A 1011 -13.43 -41.67 -3.69
C LEU A 1011 -14.76 -42.12 -3.06
N ALA A 1012 -15.77 -42.40 -3.89
CA ALA A 1012 -17.08 -42.83 -3.43
C ALA A 1012 -17.78 -43.76 -4.44
N THR A 1013 -18.71 -44.58 -3.95
CA THR A 1013 -19.71 -45.29 -4.75
C THR A 1013 -21.07 -44.63 -4.53
N VAL A 1014 -21.68 -44.14 -5.62
CA VAL A 1014 -23.00 -43.50 -5.60
C VAL A 1014 -24.03 -44.49 -6.10
N SER A 1015 -24.97 -44.85 -5.22
CA SER A 1015 -25.90 -45.94 -5.45
C SER A 1015 -27.00 -45.55 -6.43
N ASN A 1016 -27.39 -46.47 -7.32
CA ASN A 1016 -28.55 -46.33 -8.22
C ASN A 1016 -28.58 -45.07 -9.14
N ILE A 1017 -27.43 -44.45 -9.42
CA ILE A 1017 -27.33 -43.32 -10.35
C ILE A 1017 -26.51 -43.68 -11.59
N ASN A 1018 -26.93 -43.15 -12.74
CA ASN A 1018 -26.17 -43.30 -13.99
C ASN A 1018 -24.99 -42.32 -14.04
N ALA A 1019 -23.83 -42.79 -14.49
CA ALA A 1019 -22.61 -42.01 -14.57
C ALA A 1019 -22.75 -40.71 -15.38
N SER A 1020 -23.56 -40.70 -16.44
CA SER A 1020 -23.81 -39.49 -17.22
C SER A 1020 -24.65 -38.46 -16.47
N THR A 1021 -25.56 -38.92 -15.60
CA THR A 1021 -26.42 -38.05 -14.77
C THR A 1021 -25.62 -37.45 -13.63
N LEU A 1022 -24.76 -38.26 -13.01
CA LEU A 1022 -23.84 -37.76 -11.99
C LEU A 1022 -22.87 -36.74 -12.60
N ALA A 1023 -22.25 -37.05 -13.74
CA ALA A 1023 -21.32 -36.16 -14.43
C ALA A 1023 -21.94 -34.83 -14.88
N SER A 1024 -23.22 -34.80 -15.32
CA SER A 1024 -23.90 -33.55 -15.68
C SER A 1024 -24.26 -32.68 -14.47
N ASN A 1025 -24.40 -33.30 -13.29
CA ASN A 1025 -24.74 -32.62 -12.05
C ASN A 1025 -23.49 -32.28 -11.21
N THR A 1026 -22.29 -32.67 -11.67
CA THR A 1026 -21.03 -32.45 -10.96
C THR A 1026 -20.21 -31.36 -11.65
N VAL A 1027 -20.44 -30.08 -11.33
CA VAL A 1027 -19.43 -29.02 -11.38
C VAL A 1027 -19.78 -27.90 -10.38
N ILE A 1028 -18.91 -27.75 -9.37
CA ILE A 1028 -18.37 -26.54 -8.69
C ILE A 1028 -19.37 -25.42 -8.37
#